data_AF-A0A3M0Y3Z3-F1
#
_entry.id   AF-A0A3M0Y3Z3-F1
#
_cell.length_a   1.000
_cell.length_b   1.000
_cell.length_c   1.000
_cell.angle_alpha   90.00
_cell.angle_beta   90.00
_cell.angle_gamma   90.00
#
_symmetry.space_group_name_H-M   'P 1'
#
loop_
_entity.id
_entity.type
_entity.pdbx_description
1 polymer ?
#
loop_
_entity_poly.entity_id
_entity_poly.type
_entity_poly.pdbx_seq_one_letter_code
_entity_poly.pdbx_strand_id
1 'polypeptide(L)'
;MARIIVVLALVLVFSFALVSATSHYSFQHAEELKPLIKWRDYSPDAFAEAAKENKPIFLLLTAPSWCYWCQVYESEDYLFNPKIVDYINENFIPIYVDADKRQDLTRQYLEGGWPSTTILTPSGERIFGYSGVRPVENMLENLKRARAFVSQKSFSNSLKKNYIKVKERIPTKQELENLQSVYTQIILQAFDKSYGGFGTGQKFPQGRTLDFSLQLYEKTRDKTFLDIVEKTLEGQYTSPNELETNYNLFDPIEGGFHRYGTQRDWTPPHYEKMLYDNARLLRTYFHLMSLQPQNNLAREVVEKTDSYIQKNWYDSLNGGFYGNTDVHGEDSYYAKNPRPADKPRVEKTKYSDWNAEAVLTYLYLYEKTRNNTYKEIAEKSLDFFKNEMLSDQGAYHYFKNGEKKVRGNLLDNSYLLLAFTQGYETLKNPSYLEAAKKLADYSLNNLYDWNSGGFFERNSPDKELYAPGENILLEKPSEENGIMTFALLKLYEKTDDLRYLNAALKTFGNKINEVGSLDRGYYFIKSAEFILNNSLLDKYSQNKEKIENLEKEQKEKFWLNDFLKNEGEFKLTSSESEKFNAPAIVLIIVSLFLGFLSFASPCTLPILPAYLAHSLKSSRKNIFAMSLLFFLGIALFYTFLGMSASFIGSFLKSNLTIFTQISGIVIMLLGILMLLGKSFPTLNVKTKKPASYISSFLFGAVIGLAWTPCTGPLLLGAFILASNSSSLFLGGAMLFSYSVGLSIPLLAISLYLKKSKNSKIMKIMKGKEIRIELNKQNFTIHSNSLIAGILFIILGYLIFSGKLIAFNNLVSTTPLQKWLFNLEEKILGFLR
;
A
#
# COMPACT_ATOMS: atom_id res chain seq x y z
N MET A 1 -12.04 47.17 29.55
CA MET A 1 -13.28 46.38 29.36
C MET A 1 -13.42 45.84 27.93
N ALA A 2 -13.37 46.68 26.87
CA ALA A 2 -13.52 46.23 25.48
C ALA A 2 -12.50 45.16 25.00
N ARG A 3 -11.23 45.22 25.45
CA ARG A 3 -10.21 44.20 25.11
C ARG A 3 -10.43 42.84 25.76
N ILE A 4 -11.09 42.79 26.92
CA ILE A 4 -11.41 41.54 27.62
C ILE A 4 -12.61 40.85 26.97
N ILE A 5 -13.59 41.63 26.49
CA ILE A 5 -14.77 41.13 25.77
C ILE A 5 -14.38 40.55 24.41
N VAL A 6 -13.44 41.15 23.69
CA VAL A 6 -12.95 40.63 22.39
C VAL A 6 -12.16 39.33 22.58
N VAL A 7 -11.35 39.21 23.65
CA VAL A 7 -10.62 37.97 23.96
C VAL A 7 -11.57 36.87 24.43
N LEU A 8 -12.57 37.17 25.26
CA LEU A 8 -13.61 36.20 25.66
C LEU A 8 -14.49 35.78 24.48
N ALA A 9 -14.83 36.69 23.57
CA ALA A 9 -15.58 36.36 22.35
C ALA A 9 -14.75 35.52 21.38
N LEU A 10 -13.45 35.80 21.21
CA LEU A 10 -12.56 34.97 20.40
C LEU A 10 -12.34 33.59 21.03
N VAL A 11 -12.18 33.50 22.35
CA VAL A 11 -12.07 32.21 23.05
C VAL A 11 -13.39 31.44 22.94
N LEU A 12 -14.56 32.08 23.10
CA LEU A 12 -15.87 31.43 22.91
C LEU A 12 -16.11 30.98 21.47
N VAL A 13 -15.71 31.78 20.46
CA VAL A 13 -15.84 31.42 19.03
C VAL A 13 -14.88 30.27 18.67
N PHE A 14 -13.66 30.25 19.19
CA PHE A 14 -12.73 29.13 19.01
C PHE A 14 -13.18 27.87 19.77
N SER A 15 -13.71 28.01 20.98
CA SER A 15 -14.23 26.89 21.77
C SER A 15 -15.51 26.30 21.14
N PHE A 16 -16.41 27.11 20.58
CA PHE A 16 -17.57 26.62 19.85
C PHE A 16 -17.19 25.96 18.51
N ALA A 17 -16.19 26.48 17.79
CA ALA A 17 -15.73 25.90 16.53
C ALA A 17 -15.05 24.53 16.70
N LEU A 18 -14.29 24.32 17.78
CA LEU A 18 -13.65 23.03 18.09
C LEU A 18 -14.64 21.96 18.58
N VAL A 19 -15.67 22.36 19.35
CA VAL A 19 -16.75 21.45 19.80
C VAL A 19 -17.73 21.13 18.66
N SER A 20 -17.93 22.04 17.71
CA SER A 20 -18.74 21.81 16.51
C SER A 20 -18.03 20.92 15.48
N ALA A 21 -16.71 21.07 15.28
CA ALA A 21 -15.97 20.25 14.31
C ALA A 21 -15.85 18.77 14.74
N THR A 22 -15.85 18.48 16.04
CA THR A 22 -15.74 17.11 16.58
C THR A 22 -17.05 16.33 16.50
N SER A 23 -18.20 16.98 16.51
CA SER A 23 -19.52 16.34 16.27
C SER A 23 -19.84 16.19 14.79
N HIS A 24 -19.33 17.10 13.95
CA HIS A 24 -19.57 17.15 12.50
C HIS A 24 -19.01 15.96 11.73
N TYR A 25 -17.90 15.37 12.17
CA TYR A 25 -17.31 14.17 11.56
C TYR A 25 -17.43 12.97 12.48
N SER A 26 -18.66 12.72 12.96
CA SER A 26 -18.94 11.59 13.86
C SER A 26 -19.63 10.40 13.16
N PHE A 27 -19.55 9.20 13.75
CA PHE A 27 -20.22 7.99 13.30
C PHE A 27 -21.72 8.19 13.44
N GLN A 28 -22.18 8.71 14.58
CA GLN A 28 -23.58 9.01 14.82
C GLN A 28 -24.11 9.98 13.77
N HIS A 29 -23.37 11.06 13.49
CA HIS A 29 -23.77 12.02 12.47
C HIS A 29 -23.76 11.41 11.06
N ALA A 30 -22.72 10.64 10.70
CA ALA A 30 -22.69 9.93 9.42
C ALA A 30 -23.88 8.96 9.28
N GLU A 31 -24.24 8.22 10.34
CA GLU A 31 -25.41 7.34 10.38
C GLU A 31 -26.74 8.12 10.23
N GLU A 32 -26.85 9.31 10.81
CA GLU A 32 -28.02 10.20 10.65
C GLU A 32 -28.18 10.70 9.20
N LEU A 33 -27.07 10.92 8.50
CA LEU A 33 -27.07 11.38 7.10
C LEU A 33 -27.30 10.24 6.09
N LYS A 34 -26.97 8.99 6.43
CA LYS A 34 -27.10 7.83 5.52
C LYS A 34 -28.43 7.72 4.77
N PRO A 35 -29.60 7.96 5.40
CA PRO A 35 -30.89 7.89 4.71
C PRO A 35 -31.07 8.89 3.56
N LEU A 36 -30.22 9.93 3.45
CA LEU A 36 -30.30 10.92 2.37
C LEU A 36 -29.99 10.32 0.99
N ILE A 37 -29.14 9.30 0.91
CA ILE A 37 -28.89 8.55 -0.32
C ILE A 37 -29.69 7.25 -0.28
N LYS A 38 -30.34 6.90 -1.40
CA LYS A 38 -31.18 5.70 -1.56
C LYS A 38 -30.34 4.43 -1.72
N TRP A 39 -29.53 4.11 -0.71
CA TRP A 39 -28.61 2.97 -0.73
C TRP A 39 -29.33 1.63 -0.99
N ARG A 40 -28.59 0.75 -1.67
CA ARG A 40 -28.91 -0.67 -1.83
C ARG A 40 -27.81 -1.51 -1.20
N ASP A 41 -28.18 -2.69 -0.74
CA ASP A 41 -27.20 -3.72 -0.42
C ASP A 41 -26.57 -4.26 -1.70
N TYR A 42 -25.31 -4.68 -1.61
CA TYR A 42 -24.65 -5.39 -2.70
C TYR A 42 -25.37 -6.72 -2.92
N SER A 43 -26.22 -6.77 -3.94
CA SER A 43 -27.17 -7.85 -4.14
C SER A 43 -27.54 -8.02 -5.62
N PRO A 44 -27.99 -9.24 -6.00
CA PRO A 44 -28.69 -9.49 -7.23
C PRO A 44 -29.59 -8.37 -7.78
N ASP A 45 -30.48 -7.90 -6.92
CA ASP A 45 -31.54 -7.00 -7.31
C ASP A 45 -31.00 -5.61 -7.65
N ALA A 46 -29.95 -5.15 -6.94
CA ALA A 46 -29.31 -3.86 -7.22
C ALA A 46 -28.66 -3.83 -8.62
N PHE A 47 -28.01 -4.92 -9.03
CA PHE A 47 -27.44 -5.02 -10.39
C PHE A 47 -28.52 -5.17 -11.46
N ALA A 48 -29.59 -5.91 -11.18
CA ALA A 48 -30.74 -6.02 -12.08
C ALA A 48 -31.45 -4.66 -12.26
N GLU A 49 -31.61 -3.88 -11.17
CA GLU A 49 -32.12 -2.50 -11.19
C GLU A 49 -31.23 -1.61 -12.06
N ALA A 50 -29.90 -1.65 -11.86
CA ALA A 50 -28.94 -0.87 -12.65
C ALA A 50 -29.04 -1.17 -14.14
N ALA A 51 -29.12 -2.46 -14.52
CA ALA A 51 -29.29 -2.90 -15.89
C ALA A 51 -30.63 -2.44 -16.49
N LYS A 52 -31.73 -2.60 -15.75
CA LYS A 52 -33.09 -2.20 -16.18
C LYS A 52 -33.21 -0.69 -16.38
N GLU A 53 -32.66 0.10 -15.47
CA GLU A 53 -32.73 1.58 -15.54
C GLU A 53 -31.63 2.20 -16.42
N ASN A 54 -30.70 1.38 -16.92
CA ASN A 54 -29.48 1.81 -17.63
C ASN A 54 -28.74 2.91 -16.86
N LYS A 55 -28.50 2.69 -15.57
CA LYS A 55 -27.79 3.61 -14.66
C LYS A 55 -26.46 3.02 -14.20
N PRO A 56 -25.38 3.81 -14.14
CA PRO A 56 -24.14 3.39 -13.49
C PRO A 56 -24.38 3.04 -12.01
N ILE A 57 -23.51 2.19 -11.48
CA ILE A 57 -23.50 1.84 -10.05
C ILE A 57 -22.47 2.71 -9.35
N PHE A 58 -22.87 3.33 -8.24
CA PHE A 58 -21.98 4.02 -7.31
C PHE A 58 -21.71 3.09 -6.13
N LEU A 59 -20.58 2.39 -6.11
CA LEU A 59 -20.24 1.46 -5.04
C LEU A 59 -19.32 2.15 -4.03
N LEU A 60 -19.81 2.30 -2.80
CA LEU A 60 -19.05 2.85 -1.67
C LEU A 60 -18.61 1.73 -0.73
N LEU A 61 -17.30 1.57 -0.62
CA LEU A 61 -16.63 0.76 0.39
C LEU A 61 -16.16 1.64 1.54
N THR A 62 -16.55 1.29 2.76
CA THR A 62 -16.31 2.10 3.95
C THR A 62 -16.24 1.21 5.19
N ALA A 63 -15.45 1.62 6.17
CA ALA A 63 -15.36 0.94 7.47
C ALA A 63 -16.01 1.85 8.53
N PRO A 64 -17.35 1.84 8.63
CA PRO A 64 -18.10 2.91 9.27
C PRO A 64 -17.76 3.05 10.76
N SER A 65 -17.42 1.95 11.42
CA SER A 65 -17.26 1.93 12.87
C SER A 65 -15.92 2.44 13.38
N TRP A 66 -14.90 2.60 12.54
CA TRP A 66 -13.57 3.01 13.02
C TRP A 66 -12.83 3.91 12.03
N CYS A 67 -13.22 4.02 10.77
CA CYS A 67 -12.44 4.78 9.80
C CYS A 67 -12.76 6.29 9.88
N TYR A 68 -11.83 7.07 10.42
CA TYR A 68 -11.97 8.54 10.47
C TYR A 68 -12.22 9.18 9.09
N TRP A 69 -11.39 8.85 8.10
CA TRP A 69 -11.53 9.42 6.75
C TRP A 69 -12.84 9.03 6.07
N CYS A 70 -13.44 7.93 6.49
CA CYS A 70 -14.74 7.49 6.02
C CYS A 70 -15.83 8.40 6.59
N GLN A 71 -15.78 8.71 7.89
CA GLN A 71 -16.68 9.68 8.53
C GLN A 71 -16.53 11.08 7.94
N VAL A 72 -15.29 11.53 7.63
CA VAL A 72 -15.06 12.80 6.94
C VAL A 72 -15.70 12.80 5.55
N TYR A 73 -15.55 11.72 4.77
CA TYR A 73 -16.15 11.63 3.44
C TYR A 73 -17.68 11.56 3.50
N GLU A 74 -18.22 10.83 4.47
CA GLU A 74 -19.65 10.67 4.78
C GLU A 74 -20.22 11.91 5.52
N SER A 75 -19.77 13.11 5.19
CA SER A 75 -20.27 14.38 5.74
C SER A 75 -20.94 15.26 4.68
N GLU A 76 -21.65 16.30 5.11
CA GLU A 76 -22.29 17.30 4.24
C GLU A 76 -21.29 18.12 3.41
N ASP A 77 -20.02 18.16 3.83
CA ASP A 77 -18.94 18.85 3.10
C ASP A 77 -18.51 18.09 1.84
N TYR A 78 -18.82 16.79 1.76
CA TYR A 78 -18.40 15.89 0.69
C TYR A 78 -19.56 15.05 0.13
N LEU A 79 -19.72 13.80 0.58
CA LEU A 79 -20.67 12.85 -0.01
C LEU A 79 -22.13 13.28 0.20
N PHE A 80 -22.47 13.75 1.40
CA PHE A 80 -23.83 14.19 1.72
C PHE A 80 -24.10 15.66 1.37
N ASN A 81 -23.21 16.28 0.60
CA ASN A 81 -23.51 17.58 0.02
C ASN A 81 -24.79 17.49 -0.82
N PRO A 82 -25.77 18.40 -0.68
CA PRO A 82 -27.05 18.30 -1.39
C PRO A 82 -26.91 18.11 -2.90
N LYS A 83 -25.95 18.79 -3.54
CA LYS A 83 -25.70 18.65 -4.99
C LYS A 83 -25.26 17.25 -5.41
N ILE A 84 -24.58 16.53 -4.52
CA ILE A 84 -24.08 15.17 -4.75
C ILE A 84 -25.18 14.17 -4.47
N VAL A 85 -25.87 14.32 -3.33
CA VAL A 85 -26.99 13.47 -2.93
C VAL A 85 -28.06 13.44 -4.01
N ASP A 86 -28.52 14.62 -4.45
CA ASP A 86 -29.55 14.74 -5.49
C ASP A 86 -29.10 14.06 -6.79
N TYR A 87 -27.86 14.34 -7.21
CA TYR A 87 -27.32 13.79 -8.45
C TYR A 87 -27.16 12.26 -8.42
N ILE A 88 -26.68 11.70 -7.30
CA ILE A 88 -26.53 10.25 -7.11
C ILE A 88 -27.92 9.58 -7.13
N ASN A 89 -28.87 10.08 -6.35
CA ASN A 89 -30.21 9.50 -6.25
C ASN A 89 -30.96 9.51 -7.60
N GLU A 90 -30.72 10.51 -8.44
CA GLU A 90 -31.35 10.61 -9.76
C GLU A 90 -30.65 9.73 -10.82
N ASN A 91 -29.32 9.65 -10.80
CA ASN A 91 -28.53 9.18 -11.95
C ASN A 91 -27.79 7.86 -11.73
N PHE A 92 -27.69 7.36 -10.50
CA PHE A 92 -26.93 6.17 -10.15
C PHE A 92 -27.80 5.16 -9.37
N ILE A 93 -27.35 3.90 -9.35
CA ILE A 93 -27.74 2.93 -8.32
C ILE A 93 -26.65 2.93 -7.24
N PRO A 94 -26.88 3.57 -6.08
CA PRO A 94 -25.89 3.63 -5.02
C PRO A 94 -25.90 2.35 -4.17
N ILE A 95 -24.75 1.71 -4.06
CA ILE A 95 -24.53 0.50 -3.25
C ILE A 95 -23.59 0.84 -2.09
N TYR A 96 -24.02 0.53 -0.87
CA TYR A 96 -23.24 0.73 0.34
C TYR A 96 -22.64 -0.60 0.81
N VAL A 97 -21.35 -0.61 1.08
CA VAL A 97 -20.64 -1.80 1.54
C VAL A 97 -19.82 -1.49 2.77
N ASP A 98 -20.22 -2.12 3.88
CA ASP A 98 -19.41 -2.21 5.09
C ASP A 98 -18.26 -3.19 4.86
N ALA A 99 -17.05 -2.63 4.78
CA ALA A 99 -15.82 -3.31 4.45
C ALA A 99 -15.46 -4.44 5.43
N ASP A 100 -15.69 -4.21 6.73
CA ASP A 100 -15.39 -5.22 7.73
C ASP A 100 -16.36 -6.39 7.60
N LYS A 101 -17.60 -6.16 7.19
CA LYS A 101 -18.59 -7.24 6.97
C LYS A 101 -18.45 -7.94 5.62
N ARG A 102 -17.84 -7.29 4.63
CA ARG A 102 -17.70 -7.76 3.24
C ARG A 102 -16.27 -7.62 2.75
N GLN A 103 -15.34 -8.28 3.45
CA GLN A 103 -13.91 -8.26 3.08
C GLN A 103 -13.64 -8.79 1.66
N ASP A 104 -14.49 -9.70 1.19
CA ASP A 104 -14.50 -10.16 -0.20
C ASP A 104 -14.63 -9.01 -1.21
N LEU A 105 -15.58 -8.11 -0.98
CA LEU A 105 -15.81 -6.95 -1.84
C LEU A 105 -14.69 -5.93 -1.67
N THR A 106 -14.14 -5.83 -0.45
CA THR A 106 -12.95 -5.00 -0.20
C THR A 106 -11.80 -5.42 -1.09
N ARG A 107 -11.45 -6.71 -1.18
CA ARG A 107 -10.35 -7.16 -2.05
C ARG A 107 -10.60 -6.85 -3.52
N GLN A 108 -11.85 -6.98 -3.96
CA GLN A 108 -12.23 -6.74 -5.35
C GLN A 108 -12.27 -5.24 -5.70
N TYR A 109 -12.80 -4.39 -4.83
CA TYR A 109 -13.17 -3.00 -5.16
C TYR A 109 -12.38 -1.92 -4.40
N LEU A 110 -11.42 -2.25 -3.54
CA LEU A 110 -10.60 -1.26 -2.84
C LEU A 110 -9.68 -0.50 -3.81
N GLU A 111 -9.80 0.83 -3.85
CA GLU A 111 -9.03 1.73 -4.73
C GLU A 111 -7.80 2.30 -4.01
N GLY A 112 -7.00 1.40 -3.41
CA GLY A 112 -5.74 1.72 -2.74
C GLY A 112 -5.84 2.29 -1.32
N GLY A 113 -7.04 2.62 -0.83
CA GLY A 113 -7.23 3.15 0.52
C GLY A 113 -8.70 3.39 0.89
N TRP A 114 -8.93 3.94 2.09
CA TRP A 114 -10.25 4.18 2.66
C TRP A 114 -10.62 5.68 2.70
N PRO A 115 -11.90 6.04 2.61
CA PRO A 115 -12.98 5.25 2.00
C PRO A 115 -12.68 5.02 0.51
N SER A 116 -13.35 4.06 -0.13
CA SER A 116 -13.15 3.74 -1.54
C SER A 116 -14.47 3.86 -2.29
N THR A 117 -14.47 4.60 -3.40
CA THR A 117 -15.60 4.69 -4.32
C THR A 117 -15.21 4.10 -5.65
N THR A 118 -15.97 3.10 -6.11
CA THR A 118 -15.82 2.50 -7.43
C THR A 118 -17.09 2.74 -8.24
N ILE A 119 -16.92 3.27 -9.45
CA ILE A 119 -18.02 3.49 -10.38
C ILE A 119 -18.03 2.35 -11.39
N LEU A 120 -19.17 1.66 -11.48
CA LEU A 120 -19.36 0.53 -12.40
C LEU A 120 -20.39 0.87 -13.47
N THR A 121 -20.30 0.17 -14.60
CA THR A 121 -21.35 0.11 -15.62
C THR A 121 -22.59 -0.61 -15.05
N PRO A 122 -23.76 -0.50 -15.71
CA PRO A 122 -24.93 -1.31 -15.37
C PRO A 122 -24.66 -2.84 -15.35
N SER A 123 -23.68 -3.29 -16.14
CA SER A 123 -23.24 -4.69 -16.22
C SER A 123 -22.14 -5.05 -15.22
N GLY A 124 -21.76 -4.14 -14.31
CA GLY A 124 -20.76 -4.39 -13.26
C GLY A 124 -19.30 -4.23 -13.68
N GLU A 125 -19.01 -3.74 -14.89
CA GLU A 125 -17.64 -3.47 -15.34
C GLU A 125 -17.12 -2.16 -14.73
N ARG A 126 -15.84 -2.12 -14.31
CA ARG A 126 -15.25 -0.92 -13.71
C ARG A 126 -15.07 0.19 -14.75
N ILE A 127 -15.60 1.38 -14.47
CA ILE A 127 -15.36 2.60 -15.25
C ILE A 127 -14.12 3.33 -14.70
N PHE A 128 -14.16 3.67 -13.40
CA PHE A 128 -13.04 4.22 -12.64
C PHE A 128 -13.31 4.03 -11.14
N GLY A 129 -12.31 4.29 -10.31
CA GLY A 129 -12.49 4.41 -8.87
C GLY A 129 -11.44 5.29 -8.22
N TYR A 130 -11.67 5.63 -6.95
CA TYR A 130 -10.81 6.49 -6.17
C TYR A 130 -10.95 6.22 -4.67
N SER A 131 -9.89 6.51 -3.92
CA SER A 131 -9.88 6.48 -2.45
C SER A 131 -9.71 7.87 -1.83
N GLY A 132 -10.25 8.04 -0.62
CA GLY A 132 -10.22 9.28 0.15
C GLY A 132 -11.25 10.31 -0.32
N VAL A 133 -11.27 11.46 0.37
CA VAL A 133 -12.20 12.56 0.09
C VAL A 133 -11.97 13.21 -1.28
N ARG A 134 -13.03 13.74 -1.90
CA ARG A 134 -12.96 14.45 -3.18
C ARG A 134 -13.76 15.75 -3.11
N PRO A 135 -13.20 16.89 -3.57
CA PRO A 135 -13.95 18.14 -3.66
C PRO A 135 -15.26 17.95 -4.43
N VAL A 136 -16.33 18.57 -3.95
CA VAL A 136 -17.71 18.40 -4.47
C VAL A 136 -17.77 18.63 -5.99
N GLU A 137 -17.15 19.68 -6.50
CA GLU A 137 -17.18 20.02 -7.93
C GLU A 137 -16.51 18.93 -8.78
N ASN A 138 -15.36 18.44 -8.34
CA ASN A 138 -14.61 17.40 -9.05
C ASN A 138 -15.37 16.08 -9.02
N MET A 139 -15.96 15.73 -7.88
CA MET A 139 -16.77 14.52 -7.75
C MET A 139 -17.99 14.59 -8.67
N LEU A 140 -18.72 15.70 -8.66
CA LEU A 140 -19.88 15.91 -9.52
C LEU A 140 -19.52 15.85 -11.02
N GLU A 141 -18.40 16.43 -11.43
CA GLU A 141 -17.93 16.37 -12.81
C GLU A 141 -17.62 14.92 -13.24
N ASN A 142 -16.94 14.15 -12.39
CA ASN A 142 -16.62 12.75 -12.65
C ASN A 142 -17.89 11.88 -12.73
N LEU A 143 -18.86 12.10 -11.84
CA LEU A 143 -20.16 11.41 -11.89
C LEU A 143 -20.93 11.76 -13.16
N LYS A 144 -20.89 13.02 -13.62
CA LYS A 144 -21.47 13.43 -14.90
C LYS A 144 -20.83 12.72 -16.09
N ARG A 145 -19.50 12.62 -16.11
CA ARG A 145 -18.77 11.89 -17.16
C ARG A 145 -19.13 10.39 -17.17
N ALA A 146 -19.21 9.74 -16.01
CA ALA A 146 -19.65 8.35 -15.91
C ALA A 146 -21.07 8.15 -16.44
N ARG A 147 -22.02 9.02 -16.05
CA ARG A 147 -23.40 8.93 -16.53
C ARG A 147 -23.49 9.10 -18.04
N ALA A 148 -22.76 10.07 -18.60
CA ALA A 148 -22.69 10.30 -20.04
C ALA A 148 -22.11 9.08 -20.78
N PHE A 149 -21.02 8.50 -20.27
CA PHE A 149 -20.43 7.28 -20.82
C PHE A 149 -21.43 6.12 -20.88
N VAL A 150 -22.18 5.91 -19.80
CA VAL A 150 -23.21 4.86 -19.75
C VAL A 150 -24.36 5.13 -20.72
N SER A 151 -24.79 6.39 -20.86
CA SER A 151 -25.88 6.75 -21.77
C SER A 151 -25.56 6.54 -23.26
N GLN A 152 -24.28 6.56 -23.63
CA GLN A 152 -23.82 6.47 -25.03
C GLN A 152 -23.49 5.04 -25.49
N LYS A 153 -23.46 4.07 -24.56
CA LYS A 153 -23.08 2.69 -24.85
C LYS A 153 -24.18 1.72 -24.44
N SER A 154 -24.33 0.65 -25.21
CA SER A 154 -25.09 -0.53 -24.78
C SER A 154 -24.16 -1.46 -24.02
N PHE A 155 -24.54 -1.86 -22.81
CA PHE A 155 -23.84 -2.87 -22.03
C PHE A 155 -24.58 -4.20 -22.13
N SER A 156 -23.86 -5.27 -22.45
CA SER A 156 -24.38 -6.63 -22.41
C SER A 156 -23.80 -7.36 -21.21
N ASN A 157 -24.63 -8.07 -20.46
CA ASN A 157 -24.16 -8.99 -19.42
C ASN A 157 -23.56 -10.23 -20.08
N SER A 158 -22.25 -10.22 -20.33
CA SER A 158 -21.51 -11.45 -20.58
C SER A 158 -20.71 -11.79 -19.33
N LEU A 159 -20.97 -12.97 -18.76
CA LEU A 159 -20.19 -13.50 -17.64
C LEU A 159 -18.74 -13.66 -18.11
N LYS A 160 -17.85 -12.79 -17.63
CA LYS A 160 -16.41 -12.93 -17.82
C LYS A 160 -15.88 -13.90 -16.78
N LYS A 161 -15.51 -15.09 -17.23
CA LYS A 161 -14.93 -16.14 -16.40
C LYS A 161 -13.42 -16.16 -16.58
N ASN A 162 -12.67 -15.91 -15.51
CA ASN A 162 -11.22 -16.01 -15.50
C ASN A 162 -10.82 -17.20 -14.61
N TYR A 163 -10.70 -18.37 -15.22
CA TYR A 163 -10.09 -19.55 -14.58
C TYR A 163 -8.78 -19.90 -15.29
N ILE A 164 -7.70 -19.95 -14.54
CA ILE A 164 -6.39 -20.38 -15.04
C ILE A 164 -6.07 -21.70 -14.38
N LYS A 165 -6.05 -22.77 -15.18
CA LYS A 165 -5.58 -24.07 -14.69
C LYS A 165 -4.06 -24.02 -14.50
N VAL A 166 -3.60 -24.27 -13.28
CA VAL A 166 -2.17 -24.32 -12.93
C VAL A 166 -1.79 -25.76 -12.66
N LYS A 167 -0.58 -26.15 -13.07
CA LYS A 167 -0.07 -27.50 -12.78
C LYS A 167 0.23 -27.63 -11.29
N GLU A 168 -0.39 -28.60 -10.65
CA GLU A 168 -0.19 -28.92 -9.25
C GLU A 168 1.25 -29.36 -8.99
N ARG A 169 1.84 -28.88 -7.89
CA ARG A 169 3.19 -29.30 -7.47
C ARG A 169 3.32 -29.38 -5.96
N ILE A 170 4.23 -30.24 -5.51
CA ILE A 170 4.65 -30.37 -4.11
C ILE A 170 5.96 -29.58 -3.95
N PRO A 171 6.14 -28.82 -2.84
CA PRO A 171 7.40 -28.11 -2.60
C PRO A 171 8.54 -29.09 -2.35
N THR A 172 9.74 -28.71 -2.77
CA THR A 172 10.97 -29.43 -2.45
C THR A 172 11.51 -29.01 -1.09
N LYS A 173 12.34 -29.85 -0.45
CA LYS A 173 13.01 -29.52 0.82
C LYS A 173 13.83 -28.23 0.73
N GLN A 174 14.57 -28.05 -0.37
CA GLN A 174 15.39 -26.85 -0.61
C GLN A 174 14.53 -25.58 -0.70
N GLU A 175 13.37 -25.65 -1.35
CA GLU A 175 12.45 -24.51 -1.43
C GLU A 175 11.93 -24.08 -0.06
N LEU A 176 11.63 -25.03 0.84
CA LEU A 176 11.19 -24.75 2.21
C LEU A 176 12.29 -24.06 3.03
N GLU A 177 13.52 -24.56 2.94
CA GLU A 177 14.69 -23.98 3.64
C GLU A 177 15.05 -22.59 3.09
N ASN A 178 14.96 -22.41 1.77
CA ASN A 178 15.18 -21.13 1.11
C ASN A 178 14.13 -20.10 1.54
N LEU A 179 12.86 -20.49 1.65
CA LEU A 179 11.78 -19.57 2.04
C LEU A 179 12.03 -18.97 3.43
N GLN A 180 12.45 -19.78 4.41
CA GLN A 180 12.81 -19.30 5.75
C GLN A 180 13.97 -18.30 5.70
N SER A 181 14.99 -18.60 4.90
CA SER A 181 16.17 -17.74 4.74
C SER A 181 15.79 -16.40 4.10
N VAL A 182 14.99 -16.42 3.03
CA VAL A 182 14.50 -15.22 2.35
C VAL A 182 13.65 -14.37 3.30
N TYR A 183 12.73 -14.98 4.03
CA TYR A 183 11.88 -14.26 4.98
C TYR A 183 12.69 -13.59 6.10
N THR A 184 13.69 -14.30 6.64
CA THR A 184 14.62 -13.75 7.63
C THR A 184 15.37 -12.54 7.08
N GLN A 185 15.84 -12.60 5.83
CA GLN A 185 16.51 -11.47 5.19
C GLN A 185 15.57 -10.28 4.96
N ILE A 186 14.31 -10.53 4.60
CA ILE A 186 13.29 -9.48 4.46
C ILE A 186 13.10 -8.75 5.79
N ILE A 187 13.00 -9.47 6.91
CA ILE A 187 12.88 -8.87 8.26
C ILE A 187 14.09 -7.96 8.53
N LEU A 188 15.30 -8.47 8.35
CA LEU A 188 16.54 -7.71 8.62
C LEU A 188 16.69 -6.46 7.73
N GLN A 189 16.27 -6.56 6.46
CA GLN A 189 16.35 -5.45 5.50
C GLN A 189 15.26 -4.39 5.72
N ALA A 190 14.05 -4.82 6.11
CA ALA A 190 12.94 -3.93 6.34
C ALA A 190 13.02 -3.23 7.71
N PHE A 191 13.75 -3.80 8.66
CA PHE A 191 13.82 -3.27 10.03
C PHE A 191 14.44 -1.87 10.10
N ASP A 192 13.72 -0.96 10.75
CA ASP A 192 14.18 0.39 11.01
C ASP A 192 14.93 0.47 12.33
N LYS A 193 16.26 0.47 12.27
CA LYS A 193 17.13 0.54 13.44
C LYS A 193 16.99 1.83 14.26
N SER A 194 16.48 2.92 13.66
CA SER A 194 16.35 4.21 14.35
C SER A 194 15.12 4.26 15.25
N TYR A 195 13.97 3.84 14.72
CA TYR A 195 12.67 3.98 15.39
C TYR A 195 11.98 2.65 15.71
N GLY A 196 12.61 1.50 15.40
CA GLY A 196 11.98 0.19 15.48
C GLY A 196 10.90 -0.02 14.42
N GLY A 197 10.33 -1.21 14.33
CA GLY A 197 9.35 -1.57 13.30
C GLY A 197 9.97 -1.72 11.91
N PHE A 198 9.13 -1.68 10.88
CA PHE A 198 9.52 -2.02 9.52
C PHE A 198 9.16 -0.89 8.53
N GLY A 199 10.09 -0.56 7.64
CA GLY A 199 9.93 0.48 6.62
C GLY A 199 10.27 1.90 7.09
N THR A 200 10.14 2.86 6.17
CA THR A 200 10.58 4.26 6.36
C THR A 200 9.45 5.29 6.29
N GLY A 201 8.20 4.85 6.11
CA GLY A 201 7.00 5.70 6.04
C GLY A 201 6.06 5.44 7.22
N GLN A 202 4.75 5.41 6.95
CA GLN A 202 3.75 4.94 7.91
C GLN A 202 4.09 3.53 8.40
N LYS A 203 3.88 3.28 9.70
CA LYS A 203 4.27 2.02 10.35
C LYS A 203 3.10 1.29 10.96
N PHE A 204 2.98 0.02 10.60
CA PHE A 204 2.04 -0.93 11.19
C PHE A 204 2.76 -1.79 12.24
N PRO A 205 2.06 -2.33 13.25
CA PRO A 205 2.67 -3.02 14.38
C PRO A 205 3.37 -4.34 14.04
N GLN A 206 2.93 -5.07 13.02
CA GLN A 206 3.55 -6.33 12.53
C GLN A 206 3.80 -7.38 13.63
N GLY A 207 2.78 -7.65 14.46
CA GLY A 207 2.89 -8.49 15.64
C GLY A 207 3.39 -9.91 15.34
N ARG A 208 2.97 -10.54 14.24
CA ARG A 208 3.41 -11.91 13.90
C ARG A 208 4.87 -11.97 13.49
N THR A 209 5.34 -10.96 12.77
CA THR A 209 6.75 -10.83 12.35
C THR A 209 7.65 -10.63 13.56
N LEU A 210 7.20 -9.83 14.52
CA LEU A 210 7.90 -9.65 15.80
C LEU A 210 7.93 -10.97 16.61
N ASP A 211 6.82 -11.70 16.72
CA ASP A 211 6.80 -13.02 17.39
C ASP A 211 7.75 -14.01 16.69
N PHE A 212 7.78 -14.01 15.35
CA PHE A 212 8.72 -14.83 14.60
C PHE A 212 10.19 -14.44 14.85
N SER A 213 10.48 -13.15 15.02
CA SER A 213 11.83 -12.69 15.39
C SER A 213 12.24 -13.23 16.76
N LEU A 214 11.34 -13.28 17.75
CA LEU A 214 11.62 -13.93 19.04
C LEU A 214 11.89 -15.44 18.87
N GLN A 215 11.12 -16.13 18.03
CA GLN A 215 11.37 -17.56 17.73
C GLN A 215 12.75 -17.78 17.06
N LEU A 216 13.16 -16.89 16.17
CA LEU A 216 14.51 -16.91 15.59
C LEU A 216 15.59 -16.67 16.64
N TYR A 217 15.37 -15.75 17.59
CA TYR A 217 16.27 -15.55 18.72
C TYR A 217 16.37 -16.81 19.60
N GLU A 218 15.26 -17.45 19.93
CA GLU A 218 15.28 -18.69 20.74
C GLU A 218 16.08 -19.81 20.06
N LYS A 219 15.94 -19.94 18.73
CA LYS A 219 16.60 -20.97 17.93
C LYS A 219 18.09 -20.71 17.69
N THR A 220 18.45 -19.46 17.39
CA THR A 220 19.82 -19.10 16.94
C THR A 220 20.66 -18.45 18.03
N ARG A 221 20.02 -17.87 19.05
CA ARG A 221 20.63 -16.98 20.06
C ARG A 221 21.28 -15.72 19.48
N ASP A 222 21.00 -15.39 18.23
CA ASP A 222 21.41 -14.13 17.61
C ASP A 222 20.58 -12.98 18.17
N LYS A 223 21.24 -12.14 19.00
CA LYS A 223 20.62 -11.00 19.67
C LYS A 223 20.00 -9.98 18.71
N THR A 224 20.41 -9.95 17.45
CA THR A 224 19.83 -9.07 16.44
C THR A 224 18.30 -9.19 16.39
N PHE A 225 17.76 -10.40 16.53
CA PHE A 225 16.31 -10.61 16.49
C PHE A 225 15.59 -10.20 17.78
N LEU A 226 16.26 -10.27 18.93
CA LEU A 226 15.75 -9.74 20.18
C LEU A 226 15.72 -8.20 20.13
N ASP A 227 16.81 -7.58 19.67
CA ASP A 227 16.96 -6.14 19.52
C ASP A 227 15.89 -5.55 18.59
N ILE A 228 15.49 -6.28 17.54
CA ILE A 228 14.37 -5.88 16.65
C ILE A 228 13.09 -5.66 17.45
N VAL A 229 12.77 -6.59 18.35
CA VAL A 229 11.51 -6.58 19.09
C VAL A 229 11.55 -5.56 20.22
N GLU A 230 12.66 -5.50 20.96
CA GLU A 230 12.87 -4.49 22.00
C GLU A 230 12.82 -3.08 21.42
N LYS A 231 13.52 -2.82 20.32
CA LYS A 231 13.53 -1.49 19.70
C LYS A 231 12.18 -1.10 19.13
N THR A 232 11.43 -2.08 18.62
CA THR A 232 10.06 -1.85 18.14
C THR A 232 9.13 -1.52 19.30
N LEU A 233 9.23 -2.23 20.42
CA LEU A 233 8.47 -1.93 21.63
C LEU A 233 8.77 -0.52 22.17
N GLU A 234 10.05 -0.14 22.22
CA GLU A 234 10.47 1.22 22.61
C GLU A 234 9.84 2.28 21.70
N GLY A 235 9.86 2.08 20.38
CA GLY A 235 9.31 3.03 19.42
C GLY A 235 7.78 3.12 19.47
N GLN A 236 7.09 2.02 19.77
CA GLN A 236 5.64 2.01 19.90
C GLN A 236 5.16 2.58 21.24
N TYR A 237 6.02 2.64 22.25
CA TYR A 237 5.62 3.04 23.59
C TYR A 237 5.47 4.56 23.74
N THR A 238 4.38 4.98 24.38
CA THR A 238 4.18 6.36 24.81
C THR A 238 4.47 6.47 26.31
N SER A 239 5.37 7.37 26.71
CA SER A 239 5.54 7.68 28.13
C SER A 239 4.36 8.50 28.64
N PRO A 240 3.84 8.26 29.88
CA PRO A 240 2.78 9.07 30.47
C PRO A 240 3.07 10.58 30.50
N ASN A 241 4.34 10.97 30.58
CA ASN A 241 4.77 12.38 30.61
C ASN A 241 4.83 13.00 29.21
N GLU A 242 4.66 12.22 28.15
CA GLU A 242 4.79 12.63 26.74
C GLU A 242 3.46 12.57 25.97
N LEU A 243 2.35 12.27 26.65
CA LEU A 243 1.03 12.10 26.03
C LEU A 243 0.62 13.29 25.14
N GLU A 244 0.96 14.52 25.54
CA GLU A 244 0.59 15.73 24.81
C GLU A 244 1.57 16.09 23.68
N THR A 245 2.75 15.45 23.62
CA THR A 245 3.87 15.88 22.75
C THR A 245 4.40 14.80 21.81
N ASN A 246 4.26 13.52 22.16
CA ASN A 246 4.89 12.39 21.46
C ASN A 246 4.05 11.11 21.65
N TYR A 247 2.76 11.18 21.29
CA TYR A 247 1.86 10.05 21.42
C TYR A 247 2.15 9.00 20.33
N ASN A 248 2.53 7.77 20.73
CA ASN A 248 2.85 6.61 19.88
C ASN A 248 1.69 5.58 19.88
N LEU A 249 1.93 4.32 19.51
CA LEU A 249 0.85 3.33 19.36
C LEU A 249 0.32 2.80 20.68
N PHE A 250 1.18 2.53 21.66
CA PHE A 250 0.73 2.00 22.95
C PHE A 250 0.11 3.10 23.80
N ASP A 251 -1.07 2.81 24.33
CA ASP A 251 -1.79 3.66 25.28
C ASP A 251 -1.35 3.35 26.71
N PRO A 252 -0.58 4.23 27.38
CA PRO A 252 -0.04 3.96 28.71
C PRO A 252 -1.06 4.21 29.83
N ILE A 253 -2.24 4.74 29.54
CA ILE A 253 -3.27 5.00 30.55
C ILE A 253 -4.26 3.85 30.63
N GLU A 254 -4.85 3.46 29.51
CA GLU A 254 -5.86 2.40 29.45
C GLU A 254 -5.32 1.06 28.95
N GLY A 255 -4.16 1.05 28.28
CA GLY A 255 -3.61 -0.12 27.63
C GLY A 255 -4.11 -0.30 26.19
N GLY A 256 -3.52 -1.29 25.54
CA GLY A 256 -3.78 -1.59 24.14
C GLY A 256 -3.02 -0.66 23.18
N PHE A 257 -3.09 -1.03 21.92
CA PHE A 257 -2.38 -0.39 20.82
C PHE A 257 -3.35 0.19 19.80
N HIS A 258 -3.01 1.38 19.36
CA HIS A 258 -3.58 2.03 18.19
C HIS A 258 -3.11 1.36 16.89
N ARG A 259 -3.86 1.56 15.81
CA ARG A 259 -3.76 0.74 14.60
C ARG A 259 -2.43 0.90 13.86
N TYR A 260 -1.98 2.13 13.64
CA TYR A 260 -0.72 2.41 12.96
C TYR A 260 -0.22 3.83 13.23
N GLY A 261 1.09 4.04 13.05
CA GLY A 261 1.74 5.35 13.12
C GLY A 261 1.74 6.05 11.77
N THR A 262 1.35 7.33 11.73
CA THR A 262 1.29 8.10 10.48
C THR A 262 2.66 8.46 9.93
N GLN A 263 3.70 8.42 10.76
CA GLN A 263 5.08 8.73 10.40
C GLN A 263 6.04 7.60 10.79
N ARG A 264 7.30 7.77 10.34
CA ARG A 264 8.39 6.82 10.60
C ARG A 264 8.69 6.65 12.09
N ASP A 265 8.45 7.67 12.90
CA ASP A 265 8.68 7.65 14.35
C ASP A 265 7.47 7.15 15.15
N TRP A 266 6.44 6.60 14.48
CA TRP A 266 5.18 6.13 15.06
C TRP A 266 4.15 7.22 15.42
N THR A 267 4.49 8.51 15.29
CA THR A 267 3.61 9.63 15.72
C THR A 267 2.98 10.43 14.58
N PRO A 268 1.84 11.11 14.83
CA PRO A 268 0.79 10.62 15.73
C PRO A 268 0.23 9.28 15.20
N PRO A 269 -0.40 8.45 16.04
CA PRO A 269 -1.10 7.27 15.58
C PRO A 269 -2.43 7.63 14.92
N HIS A 270 -2.96 6.65 14.21
CA HIS A 270 -4.39 6.51 13.96
C HIS A 270 -5.00 5.78 15.15
N TYR A 271 -5.82 6.50 15.92
CA TYR A 271 -6.22 6.16 17.29
C TYR A 271 -7.20 4.97 17.42
N GLU A 272 -7.67 4.43 16.30
CA GLU A 272 -8.42 3.18 16.24
C GLU A 272 -7.69 2.05 16.98
N LYS A 273 -8.39 1.31 17.83
CA LYS A 273 -7.86 0.07 18.42
C LYS A 273 -8.57 -1.14 17.81
N MET A 274 -7.79 -2.05 17.24
CA MET A 274 -8.28 -3.24 16.55
C MET A 274 -7.99 -4.52 17.35
N LEU A 275 -8.97 -5.41 17.48
CA LEU A 275 -8.82 -6.66 18.23
C LEU A 275 -7.66 -7.52 17.71
N TYR A 276 -7.57 -7.70 16.38
CA TYR A 276 -6.57 -8.58 15.79
C TYR A 276 -5.13 -8.06 16.01
N ASP A 277 -4.89 -6.75 15.93
CA ASP A 277 -3.57 -6.16 16.18
C ASP A 277 -3.18 -6.32 17.64
N ASN A 278 -4.11 -6.01 18.54
CA ASN A 278 -3.89 -6.12 19.98
C ASN A 278 -3.69 -7.56 20.45
N ALA A 279 -4.43 -8.53 19.90
CA ALA A 279 -4.22 -9.95 20.18
C ALA A 279 -2.80 -10.39 19.77
N ARG A 280 -2.38 -10.05 18.54
CA ARG A 280 -1.03 -10.39 18.04
C ARG A 280 0.06 -9.75 18.90
N LEU A 281 -0.08 -8.47 19.24
CA LEU A 281 0.90 -7.76 20.07
C LEU A 281 0.92 -8.25 21.52
N LEU A 282 -0.22 -8.60 22.11
CA LEU A 282 -0.28 -9.21 23.44
C LEU A 282 0.51 -10.51 23.45
N ARG A 283 0.31 -11.39 22.47
CA ARG A 283 1.08 -12.63 22.32
C ARG A 283 2.59 -12.33 22.21
N THR A 284 2.97 -11.43 21.32
CA THR A 284 4.37 -11.08 21.06
C THR A 284 5.07 -10.51 22.29
N TYR A 285 4.46 -9.54 22.96
CA TYR A 285 5.09 -8.92 24.13
C TYR A 285 5.01 -9.79 25.37
N PHE A 286 4.03 -10.69 25.48
CA PHE A 286 4.06 -11.75 26.48
C PHE A 286 5.23 -12.70 26.24
N HIS A 287 5.50 -13.06 24.97
CA HIS A 287 6.65 -13.87 24.60
C HIS A 287 7.97 -13.15 24.96
N LEU A 288 8.11 -11.86 24.65
CA LEU A 288 9.27 -11.06 25.06
C LEU A 288 9.43 -11.03 26.58
N MET A 289 8.36 -10.73 27.32
CA MET A 289 8.35 -10.71 28.79
C MET A 289 8.75 -12.07 29.38
N SER A 290 8.36 -13.17 28.74
CA SER A 290 8.74 -14.53 29.17
C SER A 290 10.23 -14.80 28.97
N LEU A 291 10.83 -14.26 27.91
CA LEU A 291 12.27 -14.37 27.62
C LEU A 291 13.11 -13.41 28.49
N GLN A 292 12.54 -12.27 28.87
CA GLN A 292 13.19 -11.26 29.70
C GLN A 292 12.30 -10.84 30.87
N PRO A 293 12.20 -11.65 31.94
CA PRO A 293 11.33 -11.35 33.08
C PRO A 293 11.62 -10.01 33.77
N GLN A 294 12.84 -9.47 33.62
CA GLN A 294 13.27 -8.17 34.15
C GLN A 294 12.85 -6.96 33.30
N ASN A 295 12.31 -7.18 32.09
CA ASN A 295 11.88 -6.10 31.20
C ASN A 295 10.55 -5.49 31.69
N ASN A 296 10.65 -4.44 32.51
CA ASN A 296 9.49 -3.77 33.11
C ASN A 296 8.54 -3.16 32.07
N LEU A 297 9.08 -2.69 30.94
CA LEU A 297 8.30 -2.13 29.85
C LEU A 297 7.41 -3.19 29.20
N ALA A 298 7.99 -4.35 28.86
CA ALA A 298 7.23 -5.47 28.31
C ALA A 298 6.14 -5.94 29.30
N ARG A 299 6.46 -6.01 30.60
CA ARG A 299 5.49 -6.37 31.64
C ARG A 299 4.31 -5.41 31.68
N GLU A 300 4.58 -4.11 31.76
CA GLU A 300 3.53 -3.08 31.78
C GLU A 300 2.63 -3.17 30.55
N VAL A 301 3.23 -3.30 29.37
CA VAL A 301 2.50 -3.39 28.10
C VAL A 301 1.60 -4.62 28.05
N VAL A 302 2.09 -5.77 28.50
CA VAL A 302 1.32 -7.03 28.57
C VAL A 302 0.15 -6.89 29.53
N GLU A 303 0.40 -6.47 30.77
CA GLU A 303 -0.62 -6.36 31.81
C GLU A 303 -1.74 -5.39 31.40
N LYS A 304 -1.38 -4.23 30.86
CA LYS A 304 -2.36 -3.23 30.42
C LYS A 304 -3.09 -3.65 29.15
N THR A 305 -2.42 -4.25 28.18
CA THR A 305 -3.09 -4.72 26.94
C THR A 305 -4.06 -5.85 27.22
N ASP A 306 -3.67 -6.84 28.03
CA ASP A 306 -4.57 -7.92 28.44
C ASP A 306 -5.76 -7.38 29.24
N SER A 307 -5.50 -6.49 30.21
CA SER A 307 -6.58 -5.83 30.96
C SER A 307 -7.51 -5.03 30.04
N TYR A 308 -7.00 -4.37 29.00
CA TYR A 308 -7.82 -3.61 28.06
C TYR A 308 -8.75 -4.52 27.26
N ILE A 309 -8.22 -5.61 26.69
CA ILE A 309 -8.99 -6.58 25.90
C ILE A 309 -10.09 -7.20 26.76
N GLN A 310 -9.75 -7.66 27.97
CA GLN A 310 -10.72 -8.31 28.87
C GLN A 310 -11.84 -7.36 29.32
N LYS A 311 -11.52 -6.09 29.62
CA LYS A 311 -12.52 -5.12 30.11
C LYS A 311 -13.41 -4.56 29.02
N ASN A 312 -12.86 -4.31 27.82
CA ASN A 312 -13.57 -3.55 26.78
C ASN A 312 -14.14 -4.43 25.68
N TRP A 313 -13.50 -5.56 25.35
CA TRP A 313 -13.87 -6.35 24.18
C TRP A 313 -14.36 -7.75 24.50
N TYR A 314 -13.89 -8.40 25.57
CA TYR A 314 -14.36 -9.74 25.91
C TYR A 314 -15.82 -9.74 26.38
N ASP A 315 -16.68 -10.48 25.68
CA ASP A 315 -18.05 -10.73 26.10
C ASP A 315 -18.06 -11.86 27.14
N SER A 316 -17.86 -11.49 28.40
CA SER A 316 -17.86 -12.45 29.51
C SER A 316 -19.17 -13.22 29.69
N LEU A 317 -20.30 -12.76 29.11
CA LEU A 317 -21.59 -13.44 29.21
C LEU A 317 -21.70 -14.57 28.19
N ASN A 318 -21.37 -14.32 26.92
CA ASN A 318 -21.57 -15.31 25.84
C ASN A 318 -20.28 -15.90 25.27
N GLY A 319 -19.11 -15.37 25.61
CA GLY A 319 -17.83 -15.70 24.98
C GLY A 319 -17.58 -14.91 23.69
N GLY A 320 -16.34 -14.91 23.21
CA GLY A 320 -15.91 -14.10 22.07
C GLY A 320 -15.63 -12.65 22.44
N PHE A 321 -15.17 -11.90 21.45
CA PHE A 321 -14.60 -10.56 21.57
C PHE A 321 -15.21 -9.63 20.53
N TYR A 322 -15.52 -8.41 20.96
CA TYR A 322 -15.92 -7.31 20.10
C TYR A 322 -14.74 -6.78 19.26
N GLY A 323 -15.05 -6.26 18.08
CA GLY A 323 -14.06 -6.13 17.02
C GLY A 323 -13.11 -4.93 17.14
N ASN A 324 -13.62 -3.76 17.51
CA ASN A 324 -12.83 -2.52 17.51
C ASN A 324 -13.41 -1.43 18.41
N THR A 325 -12.61 -0.38 18.62
CA THR A 325 -13.01 0.89 19.25
C THR A 325 -12.92 2.02 18.21
N ASP A 326 -13.99 2.82 18.11
CA ASP A 326 -14.24 3.90 17.13
C ASP A 326 -13.46 5.20 17.45
N VAL A 327 -13.34 6.12 16.48
CA VAL A 327 -12.47 7.32 16.49
C VAL A 327 -13.10 8.59 17.06
N HIS A 328 -14.28 8.53 17.70
CA HIS A 328 -14.99 9.77 18.10
C HIS A 328 -14.19 10.67 19.04
N GLY A 329 -13.81 11.84 18.52
CA GLY A 329 -13.16 12.90 19.28
C GLY A 329 -11.82 12.48 19.88
N GLU A 330 -11.13 11.49 19.31
CA GLU A 330 -9.98 10.82 19.96
C GLU A 330 -8.73 11.71 20.08
N ASP A 331 -8.49 12.67 19.17
CA ASP A 331 -7.52 13.76 19.41
C ASP A 331 -7.84 14.53 20.69
N SER A 332 -9.12 14.66 21.04
CA SER A 332 -9.56 15.37 22.25
C SER A 332 -9.62 14.47 23.49
N TYR A 333 -9.74 13.14 23.31
CA TYR A 333 -9.76 12.15 24.40
C TYR A 333 -8.34 11.70 24.78
N TYR A 334 -7.56 11.20 23.83
CA TYR A 334 -6.22 10.66 24.07
C TYR A 334 -5.16 11.76 24.25
N ALA A 335 -5.32 12.94 23.67
CA ALA A 335 -4.37 14.05 23.85
C ALA A 335 -4.61 14.87 25.14
N LYS A 336 -5.43 14.38 26.09
CA LYS A 336 -5.66 15.03 27.39
C LYS A 336 -5.35 14.10 28.55
N ASN A 337 -4.75 14.67 29.60
CA ASN A 337 -4.56 13.98 30.88
C ASN A 337 -4.91 14.93 32.05
N PRO A 338 -5.96 14.68 32.85
CA PRO A 338 -6.85 13.50 32.81
C PRO A 338 -7.72 13.44 31.56
N ARG A 339 -8.07 12.23 31.13
CA ARG A 339 -8.95 12.01 29.97
C ARG A 339 -10.37 12.49 30.26
N PRO A 340 -11.13 12.92 29.24
CA PRO A 340 -12.57 13.18 29.36
C PRO A 340 -13.33 11.97 29.91
N ALA A 341 -14.50 12.21 30.52
CA ALA A 341 -15.34 11.14 31.07
C ALA A 341 -16.01 10.29 29.96
N ASP A 342 -16.33 10.92 28.83
CA ASP A 342 -16.94 10.25 27.69
C ASP A 342 -15.90 9.44 26.93
N LYS A 343 -16.10 8.11 26.91
CA LYS A 343 -15.16 7.16 26.32
C LYS A 343 -15.48 6.90 24.85
N PRO A 344 -14.46 6.55 24.04
CA PRO A 344 -14.65 6.03 22.70
C PRO A 344 -15.59 4.82 22.67
N ARG A 345 -16.43 4.75 21.63
CA ARG A 345 -17.44 3.70 21.45
C ARG A 345 -16.78 2.38 21.08
N VAL A 346 -17.21 1.29 21.71
CA VAL A 346 -16.85 -0.08 21.29
C VAL A 346 -17.87 -0.60 20.27
N GLU A 347 -17.40 -1.05 19.11
CA GLU A 347 -18.22 -1.71 18.10
C GLU A 347 -18.51 -3.16 18.49
N LYS A 348 -19.77 -3.45 18.85
CA LYS A 348 -20.20 -4.75 19.37
C LYS A 348 -20.49 -5.80 18.28
N THR A 349 -19.57 -5.94 17.33
CA THR A 349 -19.60 -7.01 16.32
C THR A 349 -18.49 -8.03 16.61
N LYS A 350 -18.82 -9.32 16.57
CA LYS A 350 -17.84 -10.41 16.72
C LYS A 350 -17.50 -10.95 15.33
N TYR A 351 -16.25 -10.73 14.88
CA TYR A 351 -15.73 -11.25 13.61
C TYR A 351 -14.95 -12.54 13.83
N SER A 352 -15.21 -13.57 13.02
CA SER A 352 -14.66 -14.92 13.19
C SER A 352 -13.14 -14.98 13.06
N ASP A 353 -12.58 -14.35 12.05
CA ASP A 353 -11.13 -14.23 11.84
C ASP A 353 -10.43 -13.49 12.99
N TRP A 354 -10.96 -12.35 13.45
CA TRP A 354 -10.35 -11.56 14.53
C TRP A 354 -10.44 -12.29 15.87
N ASN A 355 -11.55 -12.99 16.10
CA ASN A 355 -11.75 -13.78 17.31
C ASN A 355 -10.87 -15.03 17.33
N ALA A 356 -10.67 -15.69 16.18
CA ALA A 356 -9.74 -16.80 16.09
C ALA A 356 -8.32 -16.39 16.50
N GLU A 357 -7.86 -15.21 16.08
CA GLU A 357 -6.56 -14.65 16.51
C GLU A 357 -6.50 -14.40 18.02
N ALA A 358 -7.56 -13.82 18.59
CA ALA A 358 -7.67 -13.61 20.03
C ALA A 358 -7.65 -14.94 20.80
N VAL A 359 -8.43 -15.93 20.35
CA VAL A 359 -8.46 -17.28 20.92
C VAL A 359 -7.09 -17.95 20.85
N LEU A 360 -6.41 -17.90 19.70
CA LEU A 360 -5.04 -18.42 19.56
C LEU A 360 -4.06 -17.76 20.54
N THR A 361 -4.26 -16.48 20.83
CA THR A 361 -3.47 -15.74 21.82
C THR A 361 -3.77 -16.24 23.24
N TYR A 362 -5.04 -16.31 23.65
CA TYR A 362 -5.41 -16.79 24.99
C TYR A 362 -5.06 -18.27 25.23
N LEU A 363 -5.12 -19.12 24.20
CA LEU A 363 -4.60 -20.49 24.26
C LEU A 363 -3.09 -20.49 24.52
N TYR A 364 -2.32 -19.66 23.81
CA TYR A 364 -0.87 -19.51 24.02
C TYR A 364 -0.56 -19.01 25.44
N LEU A 365 -1.28 -18.00 25.93
CA LEU A 365 -1.12 -17.47 27.29
C LEU A 365 -1.42 -18.55 28.33
N TYR A 366 -2.48 -19.33 28.15
CA TYR A 366 -2.80 -20.46 29.01
C TYR A 366 -1.71 -21.54 29.00
N GLU A 367 -1.18 -21.90 27.83
CA GLU A 367 -0.09 -22.90 27.73
C GLU A 367 1.15 -22.48 28.50
N LYS A 368 1.49 -21.18 28.47
CA LYS A 368 2.69 -20.63 29.13
C LYS A 368 2.50 -20.39 30.62
N THR A 369 1.31 -20.00 31.07
CA THR A 369 1.06 -19.59 32.47
C THR A 369 0.32 -20.62 33.30
N ARG A 370 -0.45 -21.50 32.66
CA ARG A 370 -1.46 -22.35 33.30
C ARG A 370 -2.51 -21.58 34.10
N ASN A 371 -2.73 -20.30 33.77
CA ASN A 371 -3.79 -19.48 34.38
C ASN A 371 -5.18 -19.89 33.86
N ASN A 372 -6.05 -20.32 34.76
CA ASN A 372 -7.40 -20.78 34.43
C ASN A 372 -8.29 -19.68 33.83
N THR A 373 -8.05 -18.40 34.13
CA THR A 373 -8.82 -17.31 33.50
C THR A 373 -8.62 -17.29 31.99
N TYR A 374 -7.38 -17.46 31.51
CA TYR A 374 -7.11 -17.54 30.06
C TYR A 374 -7.71 -18.80 29.43
N LYS A 375 -7.72 -19.91 30.18
CA LYS A 375 -8.38 -21.15 29.75
C LYS A 375 -9.88 -20.91 29.54
N GLU A 376 -10.56 -20.34 30.53
CA GLU A 376 -12.00 -20.06 30.49
C GLU A 376 -12.37 -19.10 29.36
N ILE A 377 -11.59 -18.04 29.16
CA ILE A 377 -11.77 -17.09 28.06
C ILE A 377 -11.69 -17.80 26.69
N ALA A 378 -10.66 -18.64 26.50
CA ALA A 378 -10.47 -19.37 25.26
C ALA A 378 -11.57 -20.42 25.04
N GLU A 379 -11.90 -21.20 26.07
CA GLU A 379 -12.96 -22.23 26.02
C GLU A 379 -14.31 -21.62 25.69
N LYS A 380 -14.74 -20.60 26.43
CA LYS A 380 -16.04 -19.96 26.21
C LYS A 380 -16.14 -19.32 24.84
N SER A 381 -15.05 -18.74 24.34
CA SER A 381 -15.00 -18.17 22.99
C SER A 381 -15.07 -19.25 21.91
N LEU A 382 -14.31 -20.34 22.04
CA LEU A 382 -14.39 -21.48 21.11
C LEU A 382 -15.80 -22.08 21.09
N ASP A 383 -16.43 -22.24 22.25
CA ASP A 383 -17.80 -22.75 22.34
C ASP A 383 -18.81 -21.81 21.67
N PHE A 384 -18.67 -20.50 21.82
CA PHE A 384 -19.49 -19.53 21.08
C PHE A 384 -19.36 -19.72 19.56
N PHE A 385 -18.14 -19.75 19.02
CA PHE A 385 -17.96 -19.89 17.57
C PHE A 385 -18.40 -21.27 17.05
N LYS A 386 -18.23 -22.32 17.85
CA LYS A 386 -18.68 -23.68 17.50
C LYS A 386 -20.20 -23.77 17.43
N ASN A 387 -20.90 -23.18 18.39
CA ASN A 387 -22.35 -23.32 18.52
C ASN A 387 -23.11 -22.30 17.68
N GLU A 388 -22.65 -21.05 17.64
CA GLU A 388 -23.35 -19.95 16.98
C GLU A 388 -22.86 -19.70 15.56
N MET A 389 -21.56 -19.84 15.29
CA MET A 389 -20.95 -19.36 14.04
C MET A 389 -20.55 -20.46 13.05
N LEU A 390 -20.60 -21.73 13.45
CA LEU A 390 -20.32 -22.86 12.57
C LEU A 390 -21.61 -23.54 12.11
N SER A 391 -21.69 -23.89 10.82
CA SER A 391 -22.79 -24.64 10.24
C SER A 391 -22.30 -25.64 9.20
N ASP A 392 -23.20 -26.39 8.58
CA ASP A 392 -22.86 -27.28 7.45
C ASP A 392 -22.42 -26.50 6.19
N GLN A 393 -22.70 -25.20 6.15
CA GLN A 393 -22.26 -24.27 5.10
C GLN A 393 -20.96 -23.53 5.49
N GLY A 394 -20.17 -24.09 6.41
CA GLY A 394 -18.94 -23.50 6.93
C GLY A 394 -19.18 -22.44 8.01
N ALA A 395 -18.14 -21.63 8.25
CA ALA A 395 -18.15 -20.53 9.21
C ALA A 395 -18.90 -19.30 8.69
N TYR A 396 -19.62 -18.61 9.58
CA TYR A 396 -20.13 -17.26 9.34
C TYR A 396 -19.04 -16.23 9.68
N HIS A 397 -19.08 -15.08 9.02
CA HIS A 397 -18.05 -14.05 9.17
C HIS A 397 -18.24 -13.20 10.41
N TYR A 398 -19.46 -12.71 10.63
CA TYR A 398 -19.74 -11.84 11.75
C TYR A 398 -21.06 -12.15 12.44
N PHE A 399 -21.09 -11.86 13.74
CA PHE A 399 -22.28 -11.88 14.57
C PHE A 399 -22.55 -10.49 15.15
N LYS A 400 -23.77 -9.97 14.96
CA LYS A 400 -24.22 -8.70 15.53
C LYS A 400 -25.71 -8.78 15.84
N ASN A 401 -26.11 -8.37 17.05
CA ASN A 401 -27.51 -8.27 17.48
C ASN A 401 -28.34 -9.55 17.27
N GLY A 402 -27.76 -10.74 17.49
CA GLY A 402 -28.46 -12.02 17.30
C GLY A 402 -28.45 -12.55 15.87
N GLU A 403 -27.94 -11.77 14.91
CA GLU A 403 -27.83 -12.19 13.51
C GLU A 403 -26.39 -12.58 13.16
N LYS A 404 -26.26 -13.64 12.37
CA LYS A 404 -25.01 -14.06 11.72
C LYS A 404 -25.16 -13.99 10.21
N LYS A 405 -24.16 -13.44 9.52
CA LYS A 405 -24.20 -13.20 8.07
C LYS A 405 -22.84 -13.45 7.43
N VAL A 406 -22.87 -13.59 6.10
CA VAL A 406 -21.73 -13.92 5.23
C VAL A 406 -21.12 -15.27 5.63
N ARG A 407 -21.48 -16.33 4.89
CA ARG A 407 -21.10 -17.70 5.22
C ARG A 407 -20.00 -18.22 4.30
N GLY A 408 -19.20 -19.12 4.83
CA GLY A 408 -18.43 -20.07 4.04
C GLY A 408 -17.24 -19.50 3.27
N ASN A 409 -16.73 -18.32 3.62
CA ASN A 409 -15.56 -17.73 2.96
C ASN A 409 -14.25 -18.40 3.45
N LEU A 410 -13.19 -18.29 2.66
CA LEU A 410 -11.90 -18.91 3.00
C LEU A 410 -11.28 -18.33 4.27
N LEU A 411 -11.36 -17.01 4.43
CA LEU A 411 -10.77 -16.29 5.56
C LEU A 411 -11.22 -16.88 6.91
N ASP A 412 -12.52 -16.91 7.17
CA ASP A 412 -13.07 -17.36 8.45
C ASP A 412 -12.88 -18.85 8.65
N ASN A 413 -13.06 -19.64 7.59
CA ASN A 413 -12.85 -21.09 7.65
C ASN A 413 -11.39 -21.41 7.97
N SER A 414 -10.42 -20.71 7.38
CA SER A 414 -8.99 -20.93 7.63
C SER A 414 -8.58 -20.58 9.07
N TYR A 415 -9.04 -19.44 9.58
CA TYR A 415 -8.70 -18.98 10.92
C TYR A 415 -9.40 -19.79 12.01
N LEU A 416 -10.70 -20.07 11.89
CA LEU A 416 -11.41 -20.90 12.86
C LEU A 416 -10.92 -22.35 12.82
N LEU A 417 -10.58 -22.90 11.65
CA LEU A 417 -9.95 -24.22 11.56
C LEU A 417 -8.67 -24.27 12.39
N LEU A 418 -7.81 -23.26 12.26
CA LEU A 418 -6.59 -23.15 13.05
C LEU A 418 -6.89 -23.04 14.55
N ALA A 419 -7.84 -22.18 14.93
CA ALA A 419 -8.23 -21.97 16.32
C ALA A 419 -8.82 -23.22 16.97
N PHE A 420 -9.70 -23.96 16.29
CA PHE A 420 -10.25 -25.22 16.79
C PHE A 420 -9.20 -26.32 16.88
N THR A 421 -8.31 -26.41 15.89
CA THR A 421 -7.21 -27.38 15.90
C THR A 421 -6.27 -27.12 17.08
N GLN A 422 -5.89 -25.87 17.30
CA GLN A 422 -5.09 -25.46 18.47
C GLN A 422 -5.87 -25.67 19.77
N GLY A 423 -7.17 -25.33 19.80
CA GLY A 423 -8.03 -25.53 20.96
C GLY A 423 -8.10 -27.00 21.38
N TYR A 424 -8.22 -27.92 20.44
CA TYR A 424 -8.13 -29.35 20.72
C TYR A 424 -6.75 -29.75 21.28
N GLU A 425 -5.67 -29.26 20.67
CA GLU A 425 -4.30 -29.55 21.14
C GLU A 425 -4.07 -29.10 22.58
N THR A 426 -4.53 -27.91 22.92
CA THR A 426 -4.28 -27.25 24.21
C THR A 426 -5.26 -27.73 25.30
N LEU A 427 -6.55 -27.82 24.99
CA LEU A 427 -7.63 -28.03 25.96
C LEU A 427 -8.12 -29.48 26.02
N LYS A 428 -7.73 -30.32 25.06
CA LYS A 428 -8.08 -31.75 24.97
C LYS A 428 -9.58 -32.05 24.92
N ASN A 429 -10.40 -31.10 24.45
CA ASN A 429 -11.83 -31.29 24.25
C ASN A 429 -12.11 -31.84 22.83
N PRO A 430 -12.63 -33.07 22.69
CA PRO A 430 -12.87 -33.70 21.38
C PRO A 430 -13.83 -32.91 20.47
N SER A 431 -14.77 -32.15 21.04
CA SER A 431 -15.73 -31.36 20.25
C SER A 431 -15.05 -30.29 19.37
N TYR A 432 -13.87 -29.81 19.77
CA TYR A 432 -13.08 -28.88 18.94
C TYR A 432 -12.42 -29.59 17.76
N LEU A 433 -12.01 -30.86 17.92
CA LEU A 433 -11.50 -31.65 16.78
C LEU A 433 -12.60 -31.92 15.76
N GLU A 434 -13.82 -32.19 16.22
CA GLU A 434 -14.99 -32.37 15.34
C GLU A 434 -15.31 -31.08 14.58
N ALA A 435 -15.31 -29.93 15.26
CA ALA A 435 -15.50 -28.62 14.64
C ALA A 435 -14.41 -28.32 13.60
N ALA A 436 -13.14 -28.62 13.90
CA ALA A 436 -12.03 -28.48 12.97
C ALA A 436 -12.22 -29.36 11.72
N LYS A 437 -12.57 -30.65 11.90
CA LYS A 437 -12.86 -31.55 10.77
C LYS A 437 -14.00 -31.03 9.90
N LYS A 438 -15.07 -30.53 10.52
CA LYS A 438 -16.22 -29.97 9.79
C LYS A 438 -15.83 -28.79 8.89
N LEU A 439 -15.00 -27.87 9.39
CA LEU A 439 -14.47 -26.74 8.60
C LEU A 439 -13.53 -27.19 7.48
N ALA A 440 -12.65 -28.17 7.77
CA ALA A 440 -11.72 -28.70 6.79
C ALA A 440 -12.45 -29.43 5.65
N ASP A 441 -13.42 -30.29 5.99
CA ASP A 441 -14.27 -30.99 5.01
C ASP A 441 -15.08 -30.01 4.17
N TYR A 442 -15.71 -29.00 4.79
CA TYR A 442 -16.40 -27.94 4.04
C TYR A 442 -15.45 -27.22 3.07
N SER A 443 -14.25 -26.85 3.53
CA SER A 443 -13.27 -26.13 2.71
C SER A 443 -12.75 -26.98 1.55
N LEU A 444 -12.51 -28.28 1.76
CA LEU A 444 -12.09 -29.19 0.69
C LEU A 444 -13.19 -29.41 -0.36
N ASN A 445 -14.45 -29.48 0.06
CA ASN A 445 -15.56 -29.75 -0.84
C ASN A 445 -15.96 -28.52 -1.66
N ASN A 446 -15.85 -27.32 -1.08
CA ASN A 446 -16.44 -26.11 -1.66
C ASN A 446 -15.40 -25.08 -2.14
N LEU A 447 -14.24 -25.01 -1.49
CA LEU A 447 -13.25 -23.95 -1.73
C LEU A 447 -11.97 -24.47 -2.39
N TYR A 448 -11.58 -25.73 -2.15
CA TYR A 448 -10.34 -26.28 -2.70
C TYR A 448 -10.46 -26.53 -4.21
N ASP A 449 -9.48 -26.05 -4.96
CA ASP A 449 -9.35 -26.33 -6.38
C ASP A 449 -8.66 -27.67 -6.60
N TRP A 450 -9.44 -28.74 -6.74
CA TRP A 450 -8.92 -30.06 -7.05
C TRP A 450 -8.19 -30.13 -8.39
N ASN A 451 -8.39 -29.19 -9.32
CA ASN A 451 -7.69 -29.19 -10.60
C ASN A 451 -6.30 -28.54 -10.56
N SER A 452 -6.09 -27.58 -9.65
CA SER A 452 -4.86 -26.76 -9.63
C SER A 452 -4.30 -26.50 -8.24
N GLY A 453 -4.83 -27.09 -7.18
CA GLY A 453 -4.49 -26.81 -5.77
C GLY A 453 -4.78 -25.38 -5.30
N GLY A 454 -4.73 -25.16 -3.99
CA GLY A 454 -5.13 -23.89 -3.37
C GLY A 454 -6.65 -23.72 -3.25
N PHE A 455 -7.05 -22.78 -2.42
CA PHE A 455 -8.43 -22.53 -2.04
C PHE A 455 -8.90 -21.20 -2.62
N PHE A 456 -10.09 -21.21 -3.22
CA PHE A 456 -10.79 -20.02 -3.64
C PHE A 456 -11.29 -19.23 -2.44
N GLU A 457 -11.39 -17.91 -2.59
CA GLU A 457 -11.91 -17.05 -1.52
C GLU A 457 -13.34 -17.39 -1.10
N ARG A 458 -14.18 -17.87 -2.05
CA ARG A 458 -15.62 -18.04 -1.82
C ARG A 458 -16.19 -19.33 -2.40
N ASN A 459 -17.34 -19.71 -1.85
CA ASN A 459 -18.17 -20.85 -2.22
C ASN A 459 -18.70 -20.67 -3.65
N SER A 460 -17.90 -21.06 -4.63
CA SER A 460 -18.12 -20.73 -6.03
C SER A 460 -19.31 -21.45 -6.74
N PRO A 461 -20.04 -22.41 -6.12
CA PRO A 461 -21.39 -22.79 -6.58
C PRO A 461 -22.57 -22.07 -5.90
N ASP A 462 -22.38 -21.33 -4.79
CA ASP A 462 -23.48 -20.68 -4.06
C ASP A 462 -23.91 -19.37 -4.74
N LYS A 463 -24.91 -19.47 -5.63
CA LYS A 463 -25.47 -18.34 -6.38
C LYS A 463 -26.21 -17.32 -5.52
N GLU A 464 -26.60 -17.64 -4.28
CA GLU A 464 -27.33 -16.70 -3.41
C GLU A 464 -26.45 -15.51 -3.00
N LEU A 465 -25.12 -15.66 -3.06
CA LEU A 465 -24.14 -14.64 -2.69
C LEU A 465 -23.60 -13.83 -3.88
N TYR A 466 -23.95 -14.20 -5.11
CA TYR A 466 -23.55 -13.51 -6.35
C TYR A 466 -24.76 -12.82 -6.99
N ALA A 467 -24.57 -11.61 -7.52
CA ALA A 467 -25.59 -10.98 -8.32
C ALA A 467 -25.79 -11.71 -9.68
N PRO A 468 -27.01 -11.78 -10.25
CA PRO A 468 -27.26 -12.36 -11.56
C PRO A 468 -26.43 -11.65 -12.62
N GLY A 469 -25.54 -12.40 -13.27
CA GLY A 469 -24.60 -11.86 -14.26
C GLY A 469 -23.29 -11.32 -13.68
N GLU A 470 -23.07 -11.41 -12.37
CA GLU A 470 -21.79 -11.08 -11.73
C GLU A 470 -20.69 -12.06 -12.15
N ASN A 471 -19.49 -11.52 -12.41
CA ASN A 471 -18.32 -12.33 -12.71
C ASN A 471 -17.91 -13.13 -11.47
N ILE A 472 -17.94 -14.46 -11.57
CA ILE A 472 -17.38 -15.34 -10.55
C ILE A 472 -15.86 -15.23 -10.60
N LEU A 473 -15.28 -14.50 -9.65
CA LEU A 473 -13.84 -14.37 -9.48
C LEU A 473 -13.30 -15.58 -8.71
N LEU A 474 -12.56 -16.44 -9.42
CA LEU A 474 -11.91 -17.63 -8.88
C LEU A 474 -10.52 -17.30 -8.33
N GLU A 475 -10.45 -16.29 -7.47
CA GLU A 475 -9.20 -15.86 -6.83
C GLU A 475 -8.79 -16.80 -5.70
N LYS A 476 -7.48 -16.98 -5.53
CA LYS A 476 -6.88 -17.78 -4.45
C LYS A 476 -5.95 -16.89 -3.62
N PRO A 477 -6.48 -16.17 -2.62
CA PRO A 477 -5.74 -15.20 -1.82
C PRO A 477 -4.59 -15.84 -1.06
N SER A 478 -3.40 -15.26 -1.17
CA SER A 478 -2.17 -15.90 -0.68
C SER A 478 -2.16 -16.06 0.84
N GLU A 479 -2.50 -15.01 1.61
CA GLU A 479 -2.45 -15.03 3.07
C GLU A 479 -3.35 -16.12 3.66
N GLU A 480 -4.61 -16.17 3.24
CA GLU A 480 -5.63 -17.13 3.67
C GLU A 480 -5.27 -18.56 3.26
N ASN A 481 -4.68 -18.73 2.06
CA ASN A 481 -4.13 -20.02 1.64
C ASN A 481 -2.95 -20.46 2.53
N GLY A 482 -2.13 -19.53 3.00
CA GLY A 482 -1.05 -19.80 3.96
C GLY A 482 -1.58 -20.28 5.31
N ILE A 483 -2.62 -19.61 5.83
CA ILE A 483 -3.28 -19.98 7.10
C ILE A 483 -3.96 -21.35 6.97
N MET A 484 -4.73 -21.55 5.90
CA MET A 484 -5.40 -22.82 5.61
C MET A 484 -4.40 -23.97 5.48
N THR A 485 -3.28 -23.73 4.79
CA THR A 485 -2.19 -24.71 4.70
C THR A 485 -1.68 -25.09 6.09
N PHE A 486 -1.34 -24.12 6.93
CA PHE A 486 -0.83 -24.39 8.27
C PHE A 486 -1.86 -25.17 9.12
N ALA A 487 -3.12 -24.76 9.06
CA ALA A 487 -4.21 -25.37 9.81
C ALA A 487 -4.45 -26.83 9.40
N LEU A 488 -4.44 -27.12 8.09
CA LEU A 488 -4.60 -28.47 7.55
C LEU A 488 -3.43 -29.39 7.91
N LEU A 489 -2.19 -28.89 7.89
CA LEU A 489 -1.03 -29.67 8.32
C LEU A 489 -1.13 -30.04 9.80
N LYS A 490 -1.56 -29.10 10.65
CA LYS A 490 -1.80 -29.38 12.07
C LYS A 490 -2.92 -30.38 12.29
N LEU A 491 -4.02 -30.27 11.53
CA LEU A 491 -5.14 -31.20 11.63
C LEU A 491 -4.77 -32.60 11.13
N TYR A 492 -3.96 -32.70 10.07
CA TYR A 492 -3.42 -33.97 9.57
C TYR A 492 -2.69 -34.73 10.68
N GLU A 493 -1.80 -34.07 11.44
CA GLU A 493 -1.08 -34.71 12.56
C GLU A 493 -1.99 -35.19 13.70
N LYS A 494 -3.28 -34.86 13.71
CA LYS A 494 -4.27 -35.35 14.68
C LYS A 494 -5.21 -36.42 14.12
N THR A 495 -5.28 -36.55 12.81
CA THR A 495 -6.32 -37.34 12.13
C THR A 495 -5.79 -38.38 11.17
N ASP A 496 -4.52 -38.25 10.75
CA ASP A 496 -3.89 -39.03 9.68
C ASP A 496 -4.68 -39.01 8.35
N ASP A 497 -5.57 -38.03 8.17
CA ASP A 497 -6.39 -37.92 6.97
C ASP A 497 -5.56 -37.33 5.81
N LEU A 498 -5.21 -38.21 4.87
CA LEU A 498 -4.37 -37.89 3.71
C LEU A 498 -4.95 -36.79 2.81
N ARG A 499 -6.27 -36.52 2.87
CA ARG A 499 -6.87 -35.41 2.12
C ARG A 499 -6.30 -34.07 2.57
N TYR A 500 -6.12 -33.88 3.88
CA TYR A 500 -5.56 -32.65 4.45
C TYR A 500 -4.09 -32.48 4.09
N LEU A 501 -3.29 -33.55 4.17
CA LEU A 501 -1.88 -33.51 3.78
C LEU A 501 -1.72 -33.15 2.30
N ASN A 502 -2.50 -33.79 1.42
CA ASN A 502 -2.46 -33.52 -0.02
C ASN A 502 -2.80 -32.05 -0.32
N ALA A 503 -3.94 -31.59 0.20
CA ALA A 503 -4.43 -30.25 -0.05
C ALA A 503 -3.44 -29.19 0.45
N ALA A 504 -2.89 -29.37 1.64
CA ALA A 504 -1.92 -28.45 2.23
C ALA A 504 -0.62 -28.37 1.41
N LEU A 505 0.01 -29.51 1.08
CA LEU A 505 1.29 -29.51 0.36
C LEU A 505 1.17 -28.97 -1.06
N LYS A 506 0.07 -29.28 -1.77
CA LYS A 506 -0.17 -28.72 -3.11
C LYS A 506 -0.47 -27.22 -3.06
N THR A 507 -1.26 -26.78 -2.10
CA THR A 507 -1.52 -25.35 -1.89
C THR A 507 -0.22 -24.61 -1.64
N PHE A 508 0.62 -25.14 -0.74
CA PHE A 508 1.94 -24.58 -0.46
C PHE A 508 2.80 -24.51 -1.73
N GLY A 509 2.94 -25.62 -2.45
CA GLY A 509 3.78 -25.68 -3.65
C GLY A 509 3.36 -24.67 -4.71
N ASN A 510 2.05 -24.49 -4.92
CA ASN A 510 1.55 -23.56 -5.91
C ASN A 510 1.70 -22.09 -5.49
N LYS A 511 1.67 -21.80 -4.18
CA LYS A 511 1.69 -20.44 -3.65
C LYS A 511 3.03 -19.97 -3.09
N ILE A 512 4.06 -20.82 -3.05
CA ILE A 512 5.37 -20.48 -2.46
C ILE A 512 6.04 -19.25 -3.10
N ASN A 513 5.74 -18.95 -4.37
CA ASN A 513 6.29 -17.78 -5.06
C ASN A 513 5.46 -16.51 -4.85
N GLU A 514 4.30 -16.62 -4.20
CA GLU A 514 3.36 -15.54 -3.91
C GLU A 514 3.33 -15.21 -2.40
N VAL A 515 4.30 -15.70 -1.63
CA VAL A 515 4.37 -15.50 -0.18
C VAL A 515 4.57 -14.01 0.11
N GLY A 516 3.65 -13.43 0.88
CA GLY A 516 3.74 -12.04 1.31
C GLY A 516 4.95 -11.77 2.20
N SER A 517 5.33 -10.50 2.35
CA SER A 517 6.33 -10.08 3.33
C SER A 517 5.71 -9.86 4.71
N LEU A 518 6.55 -9.89 5.74
CA LEU A 518 6.16 -9.60 7.13
C LEU A 518 4.92 -10.42 7.54
N ASP A 519 3.93 -9.84 8.24
CA ASP A 519 2.82 -10.60 8.83
C ASP A 519 2.01 -11.41 7.81
N ARG A 520 1.97 -10.98 6.54
CA ARG A 520 1.28 -11.69 5.45
C ARG A 520 1.96 -13.00 5.04
N GLY A 521 3.27 -13.10 5.25
CA GLY A 521 4.05 -14.30 4.95
C GLY A 521 4.07 -15.33 6.08
N TYR A 522 3.73 -14.90 7.31
CA TYR A 522 3.96 -15.66 8.54
C TYR A 522 3.52 -17.11 8.48
N TYR A 523 2.28 -17.39 8.04
CA TYR A 523 1.74 -18.75 8.06
C TYR A 523 2.35 -19.68 6.99
N PHE A 524 2.86 -19.15 5.88
CA PHE A 524 3.70 -19.94 4.98
C PHE A 524 5.01 -20.32 5.64
N ILE A 525 5.63 -19.41 6.40
CA ILE A 525 6.86 -19.74 7.12
C ILE A 525 6.61 -20.79 8.19
N LYS A 526 5.52 -20.64 8.98
CA LYS A 526 5.10 -21.66 9.95
C LYS A 526 4.79 -23.00 9.29
N SER A 527 4.16 -23.00 8.12
CA SER A 527 3.91 -24.22 7.34
C SER A 527 5.22 -24.88 6.88
N ALA A 528 6.19 -24.10 6.39
CA ALA A 528 7.48 -24.63 5.98
C ALA A 528 8.25 -25.28 7.15
N GLU A 529 8.29 -24.60 8.31
CA GLU A 529 8.87 -25.17 9.54
C GLU A 529 8.16 -26.46 9.94
N PHE A 530 6.83 -26.48 9.88
CA PHE A 530 6.03 -27.64 10.28
C PHE A 530 6.24 -28.83 9.34
N ILE A 531 6.31 -28.60 8.03
CA ILE A 531 6.59 -29.63 7.03
C ILE A 531 7.96 -30.27 7.27
N LEU A 532 8.98 -29.45 7.52
CA LEU A 532 10.34 -29.91 7.75
C LEU A 532 10.47 -30.67 9.07
N ASN A 533 9.89 -30.14 10.16
CA ASN A 533 10.03 -30.73 11.50
C ASN A 533 9.30 -32.08 11.65
N ASN A 534 8.26 -32.33 10.85
CA ASN A 534 7.46 -33.56 10.92
C ASN A 534 7.69 -34.51 9.73
N SER A 535 8.72 -34.25 8.90
CA SER A 535 9.05 -35.05 7.69
C SER A 535 7.85 -35.29 6.77
N LEU A 536 7.00 -34.28 6.57
CA LEU A 536 5.73 -34.46 5.86
C LEU A 536 5.89 -34.75 4.37
N LEU A 537 7.01 -34.34 3.75
CA LEU A 537 7.34 -34.71 2.37
C LEU A 537 7.59 -36.22 2.22
N ASP A 538 8.20 -36.85 3.23
CA ASP A 538 8.44 -38.30 3.24
C ASP A 538 7.11 -39.04 3.45
N LYS A 539 6.29 -38.58 4.41
CA LYS A 539 4.95 -39.14 4.65
C LYS A 539 4.07 -39.05 3.39
N TYR A 540 4.12 -37.93 2.68
CA TYR A 540 3.42 -37.75 1.40
C TYR A 540 3.92 -38.75 0.36
N SER A 541 5.24 -38.88 0.21
CA SER A 541 5.86 -39.78 -0.76
C SER A 541 5.51 -41.25 -0.50
N GLN A 542 5.46 -41.67 0.76
CA GLN A 542 5.07 -43.02 1.17
C GLN A 542 3.59 -43.34 0.89
N ASN A 543 2.73 -42.33 0.85
CA ASN A 543 1.28 -42.49 0.63
C ASN A 543 0.83 -42.02 -0.76
N LYS A 544 1.76 -41.81 -1.69
CA LYS A 544 1.51 -41.18 -2.99
C LYS A 544 0.38 -41.86 -3.78
N GLU A 545 0.38 -43.18 -3.89
CA GLU A 545 -0.65 -43.92 -4.62
C GLU A 545 -2.05 -43.75 -4.01
N LYS A 546 -2.16 -43.80 -2.68
CA LYS A 546 -3.44 -43.57 -1.98
C LYS A 546 -3.94 -42.16 -2.21
N ILE A 547 -3.05 -41.18 -2.15
CA ILE A 547 -3.36 -39.77 -2.39
C ILE A 547 -3.86 -39.56 -3.82
N GLU A 548 -3.17 -40.13 -4.82
CA GLU A 548 -3.55 -40.03 -6.23
C GLU A 548 -4.93 -40.65 -6.50
N ASN A 549 -5.26 -41.78 -5.86
CA ASN A 549 -6.58 -42.40 -5.97
C ASN A 549 -7.68 -41.55 -5.34
N LEU A 550 -7.46 -41.02 -4.12
CA LEU A 550 -8.40 -40.10 -3.47
C LEU A 550 -8.66 -38.86 -4.32
N GLU A 551 -7.61 -38.28 -4.87
CA GLU A 551 -7.69 -37.09 -5.70
C GLU A 551 -8.44 -37.32 -7.00
N LYS A 552 -8.26 -38.49 -7.63
CA LYS A 552 -9.03 -38.86 -8.82
C LYS A 552 -10.53 -38.86 -8.53
N GLU A 553 -10.94 -39.46 -7.42
CA GLU A 553 -12.35 -39.48 -6.99
C GLU A 553 -12.89 -38.06 -6.75
N GLN A 554 -12.11 -37.19 -6.11
CA GLN A 554 -12.51 -35.82 -5.82
C GLN A 554 -12.60 -34.96 -7.09
N LYS A 555 -11.65 -35.12 -8.02
CA LYS A 555 -11.69 -34.45 -9.32
C LYS A 555 -12.93 -34.82 -10.12
N GLU A 556 -13.38 -36.07 -10.08
CA GLU A 556 -14.60 -36.49 -10.78
C GLU A 556 -15.86 -35.81 -10.23
N LYS A 557 -15.92 -35.58 -8.91
CA LYS A 557 -17.05 -34.93 -8.22
C LYS A 557 -16.94 -33.41 -8.12
N PHE A 558 -15.87 -32.82 -8.64
CA PHE A 558 -15.56 -31.41 -8.43
C PHE A 558 -16.48 -30.49 -9.24
N TRP A 559 -17.29 -29.69 -8.53
CA TRP A 559 -18.32 -28.81 -9.09
C TRP A 559 -17.81 -27.88 -10.20
N LEU A 560 -16.55 -27.45 -10.14
CA LEU A 560 -15.96 -26.56 -11.14
C LEU A 560 -15.93 -27.23 -12.52
N ASN A 561 -15.77 -28.55 -12.60
CA ASN A 561 -15.75 -29.24 -13.89
C ASN A 561 -17.07 -29.11 -14.65
N ASP A 562 -18.21 -29.11 -13.94
CA ASP A 562 -19.52 -28.90 -14.56
C ASP A 562 -19.75 -27.41 -14.87
N PHE A 563 -19.30 -26.52 -13.98
CA PHE A 563 -19.32 -25.07 -14.21
C PHE A 563 -18.51 -24.67 -15.46
N LEU A 564 -17.38 -25.34 -15.72
CA LEU A 564 -16.55 -25.11 -16.89
C LEU A 564 -17.15 -25.73 -18.18
N LYS A 565 -17.92 -26.81 -18.08
CA LYS A 565 -18.53 -27.45 -19.27
C LYS A 565 -19.76 -26.71 -19.79
N ASN A 566 -20.57 -26.14 -18.89
CA ASN A 566 -21.92 -25.68 -19.23
C ASN A 566 -22.02 -24.23 -19.76
N GLU A 567 -20.93 -23.46 -19.80
CA GLU A 567 -20.98 -22.04 -20.20
C GLU A 567 -19.72 -21.63 -20.98
N GLY A 568 -19.93 -21.37 -22.28
CA GLY A 568 -19.08 -20.83 -23.36
C GLY A 568 -17.65 -20.32 -23.11
N GLU A 569 -16.79 -20.60 -24.09
CA GLU A 569 -15.38 -20.23 -24.31
C GLU A 569 -14.60 -19.45 -23.23
N PHE A 570 -13.62 -20.14 -22.67
CA PHE A 570 -12.61 -19.65 -21.73
C PHE A 570 -11.55 -18.79 -22.41
N LYS A 571 -11.34 -17.57 -21.92
CA LYS A 571 -10.08 -16.85 -22.15
C LYS A 571 -9.14 -17.07 -20.98
N LEU A 572 -8.15 -17.94 -21.20
CA LEU A 572 -6.94 -18.03 -20.36
C LEU A 572 -6.19 -16.70 -20.44
N THR A 573 -6.45 -15.79 -19.51
CA THR A 573 -5.60 -14.61 -19.30
C THR A 573 -4.54 -14.99 -18.29
N SER A 574 -3.31 -15.23 -18.74
CA SER A 574 -2.16 -15.37 -17.85
C SER A 574 -2.02 -14.10 -17.01
N SER A 575 -1.84 -14.28 -15.70
CA SER A 575 -1.54 -13.21 -14.75
C SER A 575 -0.21 -12.55 -15.09
N GLU A 576 -0.23 -11.60 -16.01
CA GLU A 576 0.78 -10.57 -16.07
C GLU A 576 0.08 -9.28 -15.61
N SER A 577 0.55 -8.73 -14.48
CA SER A 577 0.36 -7.31 -14.14
C SER A 577 0.38 -6.51 -15.43
N GLU A 578 -0.68 -5.77 -15.77
CA GLU A 578 -0.87 -5.09 -17.06
C GLU A 578 0.45 -4.53 -17.61
N LYS A 579 1.15 -5.34 -18.41
CA LYS A 579 2.30 -4.90 -19.17
C LYS A 579 1.69 -4.08 -20.30
N PHE A 580 1.97 -2.79 -20.27
CA PHE A 580 1.52 -1.84 -21.29
C PHE A 580 1.96 -2.35 -22.69
N ASN A 581 1.07 -3.03 -23.41
CA ASN A 581 1.30 -3.53 -24.77
C ASN A 581 0.99 -2.43 -25.80
N ALA A 582 1.62 -1.26 -25.65
CA ALA A 582 1.63 -0.26 -26.71
C ALA A 582 2.70 -0.66 -27.75
N PRO A 583 2.45 -0.49 -29.07
CA PRO A 583 3.48 -0.73 -30.08
C PRO A 583 4.76 0.06 -29.74
N ALA A 584 5.93 -0.56 -29.90
CA ALA A 584 7.23 0.04 -29.54
C ALA A 584 7.41 1.46 -30.10
N ILE A 585 6.89 1.72 -31.30
CA ILE A 585 6.94 3.02 -31.95
C ILE A 585 6.15 4.10 -31.20
N VAL A 586 5.02 3.74 -30.61
CA VAL A 586 4.19 4.66 -29.80
C VAL A 586 4.93 5.04 -28.53
N LEU A 587 5.54 4.07 -27.84
CA LEU A 587 6.33 4.31 -26.63
C LEU A 587 7.54 5.23 -26.87
N ILE A 588 8.22 5.04 -28.01
CA ILE A 588 9.34 5.88 -28.45
C ILE A 588 8.86 7.30 -28.74
N ILE A 589 7.72 7.48 -29.40
CA ILE A 589 7.13 8.80 -29.69
C ILE A 589 6.70 9.51 -28.40
N VAL A 590 6.03 8.81 -27.49
CA VAL A 590 5.62 9.35 -26.18
C VAL A 590 6.85 9.83 -25.40
N SER A 591 7.90 9.03 -25.37
CA SER A 591 9.16 9.39 -24.70
C SER A 591 9.80 10.64 -25.32
N LEU A 592 9.74 10.81 -26.65
CA LEU A 592 10.18 12.03 -27.33
C LEU A 592 9.41 13.26 -26.86
N PHE A 593 8.07 13.16 -26.77
CA PHE A 593 7.21 14.25 -26.30
C PHE A 593 7.48 14.59 -24.83
N LEU A 594 7.64 13.58 -23.96
CA LEU A 594 8.01 13.80 -22.56
C LEU A 594 9.34 14.54 -22.44
N GLY A 595 10.32 14.21 -23.29
CA GLY A 595 11.59 14.92 -23.36
C GLY A 595 11.44 16.39 -23.75
N PHE A 596 10.61 16.67 -24.75
CA PHE A 596 10.31 18.04 -25.18
C PHE A 596 9.61 18.85 -24.08
N LEU A 597 8.61 18.27 -23.40
CA LEU A 597 7.91 18.92 -22.29
C LEU A 597 8.84 19.16 -21.09
N SER A 598 9.78 18.25 -20.83
CA SER A 598 10.80 18.42 -19.80
C SER A 598 11.66 19.68 -20.03
N PHE A 599 11.86 20.14 -21.26
CA PHE A 599 12.54 21.41 -21.52
C PHE A 599 11.77 22.62 -20.97
N ALA A 600 10.44 22.58 -20.92
CA ALA A 600 9.60 23.66 -20.40
C ALA A 600 9.44 23.64 -18.87
N SER A 601 10.00 22.62 -18.19
CA SER A 601 9.92 22.52 -16.73
C SER A 601 10.71 23.65 -16.04
N PRO A 602 10.14 24.29 -14.99
CA PRO A 602 10.76 25.43 -14.30
C PRO A 602 12.15 25.10 -13.70
N CYS A 603 12.47 23.82 -13.50
CA CYS A 603 13.73 23.34 -12.96
C CYS A 603 14.88 23.29 -14.00
N THR A 604 14.58 23.43 -15.30
CA THR A 604 15.56 23.29 -16.40
C THR A 604 16.02 24.65 -16.94
N LEU A 605 15.17 25.67 -16.84
CA LEU A 605 15.44 27.05 -17.21
C LEU A 605 16.70 27.67 -16.53
N PRO A 606 17.03 27.36 -15.25
CA PRO A 606 18.25 27.86 -14.61
C PRO A 606 19.56 27.29 -15.17
N ILE A 607 19.51 26.16 -15.89
CA ILE A 607 20.69 25.50 -16.48
C ILE A 607 21.00 26.05 -17.88
N LEU A 608 20.00 26.64 -18.55
CA LEU A 608 20.13 27.24 -19.86
C LEU A 608 21.27 28.29 -19.94
N PRO A 609 21.47 29.19 -18.95
CA PRO A 609 22.63 30.07 -18.89
C PRO A 609 23.98 29.36 -18.86
N ALA A 610 24.10 28.20 -18.20
CA ALA A 610 25.35 27.43 -18.14
C ALA A 610 25.69 26.79 -19.49
N TYR A 611 24.69 26.19 -20.16
CA TYR A 611 24.83 25.71 -21.54
C TYR A 611 25.22 26.83 -22.51
N LEU A 612 24.55 27.98 -22.41
CA LEU A 612 24.84 29.14 -23.25
C LEU A 612 26.24 29.70 -22.99
N ALA A 613 26.67 29.80 -21.73
CA ALA A 613 28.01 30.25 -21.36
C ALA A 613 29.10 29.33 -21.90
N HIS A 614 28.87 28.01 -21.93
CA HIS A 614 29.78 27.05 -22.55
C HIS A 614 29.77 27.14 -24.08
N SER A 615 28.59 27.22 -24.69
CA SER A 615 28.41 27.32 -26.14
C SER A 615 29.01 28.61 -26.73
N LEU A 616 28.90 29.74 -26.00
CA LEU A 616 29.44 31.04 -26.40
C LEU A 616 30.96 31.16 -26.28
N LYS A 617 31.65 30.24 -25.60
CA LYS A 617 33.14 30.17 -25.57
C LYS A 617 33.73 29.62 -26.86
N SER A 618 32.90 29.19 -27.81
CA SER A 618 33.35 28.61 -29.08
C SER A 618 33.22 29.56 -30.27
N SER A 619 33.97 29.28 -31.34
CA SER A 619 33.86 30.03 -32.58
C SER A 619 32.47 29.82 -33.21
N ARG A 620 31.89 30.85 -33.82
CA ARG A 620 30.52 30.81 -34.39
C ARG A 620 30.30 29.70 -35.42
N LYS A 621 31.35 29.23 -36.09
CA LYS A 621 31.28 28.11 -37.04
C LYS A 621 31.07 26.77 -36.33
N ASN A 622 31.50 26.64 -35.08
CA ASN A 622 31.53 25.38 -34.33
C ASN A 622 30.40 25.25 -33.30
N ILE A 623 29.68 26.33 -32.97
CA ILE A 623 28.58 26.35 -31.98
C ILE A 623 27.59 25.20 -32.19
N PHE A 624 27.12 24.98 -33.42
CA PHE A 624 26.17 23.91 -33.73
C PHE A 624 26.76 22.50 -33.54
N ALA A 625 27.97 22.26 -34.02
CA ALA A 625 28.65 20.97 -33.89
C ALA A 625 28.96 20.63 -32.42
N MET A 626 29.28 21.65 -31.61
CA MET A 626 29.50 21.48 -30.18
C MET A 626 28.21 21.25 -29.39
N SER A 627 27.13 21.94 -29.76
CA SER A 627 25.79 21.66 -29.24
C SER A 627 25.39 20.22 -29.55
N LEU A 628 25.61 19.74 -30.78
CA LEU A 628 25.33 18.35 -31.17
C LEU A 628 26.10 17.33 -30.32
N LEU A 629 27.39 17.57 -30.08
CA LEU A 629 28.20 16.72 -29.22
C LEU A 629 27.78 16.79 -27.75
N PHE A 630 27.36 17.95 -27.27
CA PHE A 630 26.77 18.10 -25.95
C PHE A 630 25.50 17.26 -25.79
N PHE A 631 24.63 17.22 -26.81
CA PHE A 631 23.45 16.35 -26.78
C PHE A 631 23.79 14.88 -26.87
N LEU A 632 24.80 14.50 -27.67
CA LEU A 632 25.32 13.13 -27.68
C LEU A 632 25.78 12.69 -26.28
N GLY A 633 26.34 13.59 -25.47
CA GLY A 633 26.69 13.32 -24.07
C GLY A 633 25.47 13.04 -23.19
N ILE A 634 24.41 13.87 -23.29
CA ILE A 634 23.14 13.67 -22.56
C ILE A 634 22.44 12.38 -23.02
N ALA A 635 22.41 12.14 -24.32
CA ALA A 635 21.77 10.98 -24.92
C ALA A 635 22.45 9.68 -24.50
N LEU A 636 23.79 9.63 -24.53
CA LEU A 636 24.54 8.47 -24.06
C LEU A 636 24.22 8.17 -22.58
N PHE A 637 24.23 9.20 -21.73
CA PHE A 637 23.94 9.05 -20.31
C PHE A 637 22.53 8.48 -20.06
N TYR A 638 21.49 9.08 -20.66
CA TYR A 638 20.12 8.59 -20.47
C TYR A 638 19.84 7.26 -21.15
N THR A 639 20.48 6.96 -22.27
CA THR A 639 20.39 5.64 -22.91
C THR A 639 20.96 4.57 -21.98
N PHE A 640 22.13 4.83 -21.37
CA PHE A 640 22.73 3.91 -20.40
C PHE A 640 21.87 3.77 -19.14
N LEU A 641 21.26 4.87 -18.68
CA LEU A 641 20.29 4.84 -17.58
C LEU A 641 19.05 4.00 -17.93
N GLY A 642 18.58 4.04 -19.18
CA GLY A 642 17.41 3.29 -19.64
C GLY A 642 17.70 1.81 -19.85
N MET A 643 18.88 1.49 -20.38
CA MET A 643 19.36 0.11 -20.49
C MET A 643 19.61 -0.52 -19.12
N SER A 644 19.98 0.29 -18.12
CA SER A 644 20.19 -0.18 -16.75
C SER A 644 18.93 -0.17 -15.89
N ALA A 645 17.83 0.45 -16.34
CA ALA A 645 16.56 0.52 -15.62
C ALA A 645 15.99 -0.87 -15.28
N SER A 646 16.15 -1.84 -16.17
CA SER A 646 15.70 -3.23 -15.98
C SER A 646 16.55 -4.00 -14.97
N PHE A 647 17.79 -3.58 -14.70
CA PHE A 647 18.74 -4.28 -13.81
C PHE A 647 18.89 -3.57 -12.44
N ILE A 648 18.77 -2.24 -12.41
CA ILE A 648 19.02 -1.40 -11.24
C ILE A 648 17.72 -0.98 -10.55
N GLY A 649 16.54 -1.25 -11.13
CA GLY A 649 15.25 -0.85 -10.55
C GLY A 649 15.04 -1.24 -9.08
N SER A 650 15.48 -2.44 -8.66
CA SER A 650 15.36 -2.86 -7.25
C SER A 650 16.45 -2.23 -6.35
N PHE A 651 17.67 -2.04 -6.86
CA PHE A 651 18.80 -1.46 -6.14
C PHE A 651 18.67 0.07 -5.94
N LEU A 652 18.14 0.77 -6.95
CA LEU A 652 17.80 2.19 -6.86
C LEU A 652 16.65 2.41 -5.88
N LYS A 653 15.62 1.55 -5.91
CA LYS A 653 14.45 1.68 -5.00
C LYS A 653 14.83 1.48 -3.53
N SER A 654 15.81 0.62 -3.23
CA SER A 654 16.31 0.40 -1.87
C SER A 654 17.30 1.46 -1.38
N ASN A 655 17.98 2.19 -2.29
CA ASN A 655 19.01 3.19 -1.94
C ASN A 655 18.67 4.62 -2.39
N LEU A 656 17.42 4.88 -2.81
CA LEU A 656 17.01 6.11 -3.46
C LEU A 656 17.31 7.35 -2.60
N THR A 657 17.14 7.23 -1.28
CA THR A 657 17.43 8.30 -0.32
C THR A 657 18.92 8.69 -0.34
N ILE A 658 19.82 7.71 -0.36
CA ILE A 658 21.28 7.95 -0.39
C ILE A 658 21.66 8.65 -1.70
N PHE A 659 21.12 8.18 -2.83
CA PHE A 659 21.37 8.81 -4.14
C PHE A 659 20.82 10.25 -4.20
N THR A 660 19.64 10.52 -3.64
CA THR A 660 19.08 11.88 -3.59
C THR A 660 19.90 12.79 -2.69
N GLN A 661 20.38 12.32 -1.54
CA GLN A 661 21.24 13.09 -0.65
C GLN A 661 22.59 13.42 -1.29
N ILE A 662 23.24 12.43 -1.92
CA ILE A 662 24.50 12.65 -2.66
C ILE A 662 24.28 13.68 -3.78
N SER A 663 23.19 13.55 -4.54
CA SER A 663 22.84 14.49 -5.61
C SER A 663 22.60 15.91 -5.07
N GLY A 664 21.89 16.04 -3.95
CA GLY A 664 21.66 17.32 -3.28
C GLY A 664 22.97 17.98 -2.81
N ILE A 665 23.90 17.21 -2.22
CA ILE A 665 25.23 17.69 -1.81
C ILE A 665 26.02 18.17 -3.03
N VAL A 666 26.06 17.38 -4.10
CA VAL A 666 26.76 17.74 -5.34
C VAL A 666 26.19 19.04 -5.93
N ILE A 667 24.87 19.18 -5.99
CA ILE A 667 24.21 20.39 -6.51
C ILE A 667 24.51 21.62 -5.62
N MET A 668 24.50 21.47 -4.29
CA MET A 668 24.88 22.55 -3.37
C MET A 668 26.34 22.98 -3.56
N LEU A 669 27.26 22.02 -3.67
CA LEU A 669 28.68 22.30 -3.93
C LEU A 669 28.88 23.03 -5.26
N LEU A 670 28.15 22.64 -6.30
CA LEU A 670 28.16 23.34 -7.59
C LEU A 670 27.64 24.78 -7.46
N GLY A 671 26.56 24.99 -6.71
CA GLY A 671 26.04 26.33 -6.44
C GLY A 671 27.05 27.22 -5.68
N ILE A 672 27.74 26.68 -4.67
CA ILE A 672 28.80 27.37 -3.92
C ILE A 672 29.98 27.73 -4.83
N LEU A 673 30.41 26.81 -5.70
CA LEU A 673 31.48 27.07 -6.68
C LEU A 673 31.11 28.21 -7.63
N MET A 674 29.86 28.25 -8.09
CA MET A 674 29.34 29.33 -8.93
C MET A 674 29.33 30.68 -8.21
N LEU A 675 28.98 30.72 -6.91
CA LEU A 675 29.03 31.94 -6.09
C LEU A 675 30.46 32.44 -5.87
N LEU A 676 31.43 31.55 -5.77
CA LEU A 676 32.85 31.91 -5.64
C LEU A 676 33.49 32.34 -6.97
N GLY A 677 32.71 32.40 -8.06
CA GLY A 677 33.22 32.70 -9.40
C GLY A 677 34.16 31.61 -9.97
N LYS A 678 34.25 30.45 -9.30
CA LYS A 678 35.10 29.33 -9.70
C LYS A 678 34.28 28.39 -10.59
N SER A 679 34.55 28.38 -11.89
CA SER A 679 34.07 27.30 -12.76
C SER A 679 34.73 25.97 -12.35
N PHE A 680 34.02 24.84 -12.54
CA PHE A 680 34.39 23.45 -12.17
C PHE A 680 35.88 23.18 -11.89
N PRO A 681 36.24 22.49 -10.78
CA PRO A 681 37.60 22.11 -10.46
C PRO A 681 38.04 20.90 -11.32
N THR A 682 38.24 21.14 -12.61
CA THR A 682 39.13 20.31 -13.42
C THR A 682 40.03 21.23 -14.22
N LEU A 683 41.27 21.29 -13.72
CA LEU A 683 42.44 21.88 -14.33
C LEU A 683 42.45 23.41 -14.40
N ASN A 684 43.33 23.95 -13.56
CA ASN A 684 43.90 25.28 -13.65
C ASN A 684 44.73 25.38 -14.95
N VAL A 685 44.09 25.33 -16.12
CA VAL A 685 44.73 25.67 -17.38
C VAL A 685 44.38 27.11 -17.68
N LYS A 686 45.38 27.99 -17.62
CA LYS A 686 45.36 29.27 -18.33
C LYS A 686 45.02 28.98 -19.80
N THR A 687 43.74 29.01 -20.19
CA THR A 687 43.33 28.75 -21.57
C THR A 687 42.75 29.99 -22.20
N LYS A 688 43.59 30.64 -23.00
CA LYS A 688 43.19 31.40 -24.19
C LYS A 688 42.63 30.50 -25.31
N LYS A 689 42.17 29.27 -25.03
CA LYS A 689 41.76 28.30 -26.06
C LYS A 689 40.23 28.12 -26.07
N PRO A 690 39.61 28.08 -27.27
CA PRO A 690 38.18 27.84 -27.41
C PRO A 690 37.79 26.45 -26.87
N ALA A 691 36.54 26.30 -26.44
CA ALA A 691 36.00 25.01 -26.00
C ALA A 691 36.27 23.92 -27.06
N SER A 692 36.62 22.70 -26.62
CA SER A 692 36.89 21.54 -27.49
C SER A 692 35.65 20.66 -27.65
N TYR A 693 35.53 19.97 -28.78
CA TYR A 693 34.45 19.01 -29.07
C TYR A 693 34.28 17.97 -27.95
N ILE A 694 35.40 17.41 -27.45
CA ILE A 694 35.42 16.44 -26.34
C ILE A 694 34.87 17.08 -25.05
N SER A 695 35.26 18.33 -24.76
CA SER A 695 34.77 19.03 -23.56
C SER A 695 33.27 19.29 -23.60
N SER A 696 32.68 19.45 -24.79
CA SER A 696 31.23 19.64 -24.92
C SER A 696 30.45 18.35 -24.73
N PHE A 697 30.98 17.23 -25.23
CA PHE A 697 30.42 15.91 -24.99
C PHE A 697 30.41 15.54 -23.50
N LEU A 698 31.56 15.67 -22.82
CA LEU A 698 31.66 15.37 -21.39
C LEU A 698 30.79 16.30 -20.53
N PHE A 699 30.73 17.59 -20.89
CA PHE A 699 29.84 18.54 -20.22
C PHE A 699 28.36 18.16 -20.40
N GLY A 700 28.00 17.64 -21.58
CA GLY A 700 26.68 17.07 -21.84
C GLY A 700 26.34 15.90 -20.93
N ALA A 701 27.23 14.92 -20.80
CA ALA A 701 27.01 13.75 -19.94
C ALA A 701 26.85 14.14 -18.45
N VAL A 702 27.70 15.05 -17.95
CA VAL A 702 27.63 15.56 -16.56
C VAL A 702 26.35 16.35 -16.32
N ILE A 703 25.92 17.17 -17.29
CA ILE A 703 24.64 17.87 -17.18
C ILE A 703 23.47 16.88 -17.23
N GLY A 704 23.52 15.82 -18.04
CA GLY A 704 22.49 14.76 -18.04
C GLY A 704 22.25 14.18 -16.64
N LEU A 705 23.32 13.92 -15.89
CA LEU A 705 23.25 13.50 -14.48
C LEU A 705 22.61 14.58 -13.59
N ALA A 706 23.06 15.83 -13.69
CA ALA A 706 22.52 16.95 -12.90
C ALA A 706 21.06 17.29 -13.24
N TRP A 707 20.60 16.94 -14.44
CA TRP A 707 19.27 17.24 -14.98
C TRP A 707 18.22 16.18 -14.58
N THR A 708 18.67 15.00 -14.15
CA THR A 708 17.83 13.86 -13.75
C THR A 708 16.86 14.20 -12.60
N PRO A 709 17.27 14.87 -11.49
CA PRO A 709 16.36 15.20 -10.38
C PRO A 709 15.32 16.28 -10.76
N CYS A 710 15.70 17.17 -11.68
CA CYS A 710 14.92 18.35 -12.08
C CYS A 710 13.83 18.04 -13.12
N THR A 711 13.94 16.91 -13.81
CA THR A 711 12.95 16.40 -14.76
C THR A 711 12.08 15.28 -14.17
N GLY A 712 12.20 15.08 -12.84
CA GLY A 712 11.73 13.94 -12.07
C GLY A 712 10.40 13.35 -12.52
N PRO A 713 9.27 14.09 -12.54
CA PRO A 713 7.98 13.48 -12.88
C PRO A 713 7.88 12.94 -14.31
N LEU A 714 8.34 13.72 -15.30
CA LEU A 714 8.27 13.34 -16.73
C LEU A 714 9.32 12.29 -17.10
N LEU A 715 10.53 12.41 -16.54
CA LEU A 715 11.57 11.41 -16.68
C LEU A 715 11.18 10.10 -15.98
N LEU A 716 10.54 10.16 -14.81
CA LEU A 716 10.02 8.99 -14.10
C LEU A 716 8.91 8.31 -14.91
N GLY A 717 8.02 9.06 -15.55
CA GLY A 717 7.05 8.52 -16.49
C GLY A 717 7.72 7.75 -17.63
N ALA A 718 8.73 8.34 -18.29
CA ALA A 718 9.51 7.67 -19.33
C ALA A 718 10.29 6.44 -18.80
N PHE A 719 10.82 6.53 -17.58
CA PHE A 719 11.58 5.46 -16.92
C PHE A 719 10.70 4.28 -16.51
N ILE A 720 9.49 4.53 -16.01
CA ILE A 720 8.49 3.49 -15.69
C ILE A 720 8.04 2.77 -16.97
N LEU A 721 7.78 3.53 -18.04
CA LEU A 721 7.45 2.95 -19.34
C LEU A 721 8.62 2.11 -19.89
N ALA A 722 9.86 2.55 -19.70
CA ALA A 722 11.05 1.80 -20.07
C ALA A 722 11.28 0.55 -19.19
N SER A 723 11.02 0.61 -17.88
CA SER A 723 11.19 -0.53 -16.96
C SER A 723 10.16 -1.64 -17.17
N ASN A 724 8.97 -1.27 -17.67
CA ASN A 724 7.91 -2.22 -18.01
C ASN A 724 8.07 -2.81 -19.42
N SER A 725 9.06 -2.36 -20.19
CA SER A 725 9.36 -2.92 -21.50
C SER A 725 10.07 -4.28 -21.37
N SER A 726 9.72 -5.23 -22.22
CA SER A 726 10.29 -6.59 -22.20
C SER A 726 11.70 -6.69 -22.79
N SER A 727 12.29 -5.57 -23.23
CA SER A 727 13.57 -5.54 -23.94
C SER A 727 14.47 -4.39 -23.47
N LEU A 728 15.70 -4.74 -23.09
CA LEU A 728 16.79 -3.80 -22.75
C LEU A 728 17.01 -2.77 -23.87
N PHE A 729 16.87 -3.20 -25.14
CA PHE A 729 17.03 -2.33 -26.30
C PHE A 729 15.92 -1.30 -26.40
N LEU A 730 14.68 -1.70 -26.09
CA LEU A 730 13.52 -0.81 -26.14
C LEU A 730 13.58 0.24 -25.02
N GLY A 731 13.92 -0.17 -23.79
CA GLY A 731 14.14 0.77 -22.68
C GLY A 731 15.25 1.79 -22.96
N GLY A 732 16.35 1.36 -23.58
CA GLY A 732 17.40 2.25 -24.08
C GLY A 732 16.92 3.20 -25.19
N ALA A 733 16.19 2.68 -26.18
CA ALA A 733 15.66 3.47 -27.29
C ALA A 733 14.66 4.53 -26.83
N MET A 734 13.85 4.23 -25.80
CA MET A 734 12.90 5.18 -25.21
C MET A 734 13.60 6.36 -24.53
N LEU A 735 14.59 6.10 -23.66
CA LEU A 735 15.31 7.20 -23.01
C LEU A 735 16.28 7.95 -23.96
N PHE A 736 16.77 7.28 -25.02
CA PHE A 736 17.40 7.97 -26.13
C PHE A 736 16.42 8.94 -26.81
N SER A 737 15.22 8.48 -27.15
CA SER A 737 14.16 9.30 -27.75
C SER A 737 13.77 10.49 -26.87
N TYR A 738 13.67 10.27 -25.55
CA TYR A 738 13.49 11.32 -24.55
C TYR A 738 14.60 12.37 -24.59
N SER A 739 15.86 11.94 -24.66
CA SER A 739 17.00 12.86 -24.76
C SER A 739 17.00 13.69 -26.05
N VAL A 740 16.51 13.11 -27.16
CA VAL A 740 16.33 13.82 -28.44
C VAL A 740 15.25 14.89 -28.29
N GLY A 741 14.10 14.55 -27.70
CA GLY A 741 13.02 15.50 -27.41
C GLY A 741 13.49 16.71 -26.60
N LEU A 742 14.27 16.46 -25.55
CA LEU A 742 14.87 17.48 -24.68
C LEU A 742 15.85 18.40 -25.43
N SER A 743 16.52 17.87 -26.46
CA SER A 743 17.58 18.57 -27.20
C SER A 743 17.05 19.46 -28.33
N ILE A 744 15.82 19.21 -28.83
CA ILE A 744 15.22 19.97 -29.95
C ILE A 744 15.19 21.49 -29.67
N PRO A 745 14.65 21.97 -28.52
CA PRO A 745 14.62 23.40 -28.23
C PRO A 745 16.01 24.02 -28.08
N LEU A 746 16.97 23.27 -27.52
CA LEU A 746 18.35 23.73 -27.32
C LEU A 746 19.13 23.84 -28.64
N LEU A 747 18.88 22.93 -29.59
CA LEU A 747 19.39 23.01 -30.97
C LEU A 747 18.81 24.20 -31.71
N ALA A 748 17.51 24.47 -31.57
CA ALA A 748 16.86 25.62 -32.16
C ALA A 748 17.47 26.95 -31.65
N ILE A 749 17.73 27.04 -30.34
CA ILE A 749 18.42 28.18 -29.72
C ILE A 749 19.86 28.32 -30.27
N SER A 750 20.59 27.21 -30.40
CA SER A 750 21.95 27.20 -30.96
C SER A 750 22.00 27.70 -32.41
N LEU A 751 21.05 27.27 -33.25
CA LEU A 751 20.90 27.74 -34.63
C LEU A 751 20.56 29.22 -34.71
N TYR A 752 19.69 29.72 -33.81
CA TYR A 752 19.37 31.14 -33.71
C TYR A 752 20.59 31.98 -33.32
N LEU A 753 21.40 31.52 -32.35
CA LEU A 753 22.62 32.18 -31.90
C LEU A 753 23.72 32.20 -32.97
N LYS A 754 23.76 31.21 -33.86
CA LYS A 754 24.64 31.20 -35.03
C LYS A 754 24.32 32.35 -36.00
N LYS A 755 23.05 32.77 -36.11
CA LYS A 755 22.56 33.74 -37.11
C LYS A 755 22.50 35.19 -36.61
N SER A 756 22.25 35.44 -35.31
CA SER A 756 22.00 36.80 -34.78
C SER A 756 23.23 37.45 -34.13
N LYS A 757 23.65 38.62 -34.63
CA LYS A 757 24.91 39.28 -34.26
C LYS A 757 24.83 40.16 -33.00
N ASN A 758 23.64 40.59 -32.56
CA ASN A 758 23.44 41.52 -31.43
C ASN A 758 21.96 41.68 -30.99
N SER A 759 21.28 40.61 -30.58
CA SER A 759 19.90 40.73 -30.07
C SER A 759 19.86 41.25 -28.62
N LYS A 760 18.78 41.96 -28.24
CA LYS A 760 18.51 42.38 -26.83
C LYS A 760 18.62 41.20 -25.85
N ILE A 761 18.26 40.00 -26.30
CA ILE A 761 18.37 38.72 -25.58
C ILE A 761 19.84 38.43 -25.17
N MET A 762 20.82 38.70 -26.04
CA MET A 762 22.24 38.47 -25.74
C MET A 762 22.77 39.40 -24.62
N LYS A 763 22.24 40.62 -24.49
CA LYS A 763 22.59 41.55 -23.41
C LYS A 763 21.95 41.16 -22.08
N ILE A 764 20.72 40.66 -22.10
CA ILE A 764 20.02 40.12 -20.93
C ILE A 764 20.74 38.84 -20.42
N MET A 765 21.17 37.97 -21.33
CA MET A 765 21.81 36.69 -21.00
C MET A 765 23.26 36.78 -20.50
N LYS A 766 24.01 37.85 -20.81
CA LYS A 766 25.39 38.01 -20.31
C LYS A 766 25.46 38.52 -18.85
N GLY A 767 24.37 39.07 -18.34
CA GLY A 767 24.30 39.66 -17.00
C GLY A 767 25.20 40.91 -16.84
N LYS A 768 24.93 41.72 -15.82
CA LYS A 768 25.86 42.78 -15.37
C LYS A 768 27.03 42.14 -14.61
N GLU A 769 28.25 42.61 -14.87
CA GLU A 769 29.45 42.28 -14.09
C GLU A 769 29.41 42.99 -12.74
N ILE A 770 29.54 42.23 -11.67
CA ILE A 770 29.63 42.73 -10.30
C ILE A 770 31.06 42.43 -9.83
N ARG A 771 31.79 43.47 -9.46
CA ARG A 771 33.15 43.35 -8.92
C ARG A 771 33.08 43.45 -7.41
N ILE A 772 33.55 42.41 -6.72
CA ILE A 772 33.60 42.36 -5.26
C ILE A 772 35.07 42.26 -4.87
N GLU A 773 35.53 43.22 -4.05
CA GLU A 773 36.90 43.27 -3.55
C GLU A 773 36.92 42.76 -2.11
N LEU A 774 37.56 41.61 -1.89
CA LEU A 774 37.69 40.95 -0.59
C LEU A 774 39.17 40.62 -0.36
N ASN A 775 39.77 41.14 0.72
CA ASN A 775 41.16 40.88 1.11
C ASN A 775 42.19 41.01 -0.03
N LYS A 776 42.19 42.14 -0.76
CA LYS A 776 43.11 42.44 -1.88
C LYS A 776 43.01 41.49 -3.09
N GLN A 777 41.97 40.65 -3.18
CA GLN A 777 41.65 39.87 -4.37
C GLN A 777 40.35 40.37 -5.01
N ASN A 778 40.42 40.62 -6.32
CA ASN A 778 39.29 41.08 -7.12
C ASN A 778 38.52 39.88 -7.70
N PHE A 779 37.29 39.67 -7.25
CA PHE A 779 36.39 38.65 -7.81
C PHE A 779 35.39 39.32 -8.76
N THR A 780 35.39 38.88 -10.02
CA THR A 780 34.40 39.30 -11.02
C THR A 780 33.33 38.23 -11.13
N ILE A 781 32.12 38.52 -10.65
CA ILE A 781 30.98 37.60 -10.70
C ILE A 781 29.91 38.22 -11.60
N HIS A 782 29.39 37.43 -12.55
CA HIS A 782 28.24 37.86 -13.34
C HIS A 782 26.96 37.66 -12.53
N SER A 783 26.05 38.64 -12.56
CA SER A 783 24.72 38.58 -11.90
C SER A 783 23.95 37.28 -12.20
N ASN A 784 24.08 36.72 -13.40
CA ASN A 784 23.43 35.46 -13.76
C ASN A 784 24.06 34.24 -13.06
N SER A 785 25.38 34.25 -12.84
CA SER A 785 26.07 33.21 -12.06
C SER A 785 25.73 33.29 -10.58
N LEU A 786 25.48 34.50 -10.06
CA LEU A 786 25.05 34.71 -8.68
C LEU A 786 23.64 34.15 -8.44
N ILE A 787 22.68 34.49 -9.31
CA ILE A 787 21.29 34.01 -9.22
C ILE A 787 21.25 32.48 -9.39
N ALA A 788 21.97 31.94 -10.37
CA ALA A 788 22.05 30.50 -10.58
C ALA A 788 22.73 29.78 -9.40
N GLY A 789 23.80 30.34 -8.82
CA GLY A 789 24.46 29.77 -7.65
C GLY A 789 23.55 29.70 -6.42
N ILE A 790 22.80 30.76 -6.13
CA ILE A 790 21.80 30.79 -5.04
C ILE A 790 20.70 29.75 -5.28
N LEU A 791 20.18 29.70 -6.52
CA LEU A 791 19.11 28.78 -6.87
C LEU A 791 19.55 27.31 -6.76
N PHE A 792 20.78 26.98 -7.16
CA PHE A 792 21.35 25.64 -7.01
C PHE A 792 21.55 25.25 -5.56
N ILE A 793 21.98 26.18 -4.69
CA ILE A 793 22.10 25.89 -3.25
C ILE A 793 20.72 25.60 -2.64
N ILE A 794 19.71 26.41 -2.95
CA ILE A 794 18.34 26.22 -2.46
C ILE A 794 17.79 24.88 -2.96
N LEU A 795 17.93 24.60 -4.26
CA LEU A 795 17.44 23.38 -4.88
C LEU A 795 18.17 22.13 -4.35
N GLY A 796 19.49 22.20 -4.22
CA GLY A 796 20.31 21.12 -3.66
C GLY A 796 19.95 20.83 -2.20
N TYR A 797 19.63 21.86 -1.40
CA TYR A 797 19.13 21.71 -0.03
C TYR A 797 17.74 21.06 0.00
N LEU A 798 16.81 21.46 -0.87
CA LEU A 798 15.48 20.87 -0.96
C LEU A 798 15.52 19.39 -1.38
N ILE A 799 16.44 19.03 -2.28
CA ILE A 799 16.70 17.64 -2.69
C ILE A 799 17.34 16.85 -1.54
N PHE A 800 18.38 17.40 -0.91
CA PHE A 800 19.10 16.76 0.21
C PHE A 800 18.19 16.49 1.41
N SER A 801 17.29 17.42 1.73
CA SER A 801 16.36 17.33 2.87
C SER A 801 15.09 16.54 2.57
N GLY A 802 14.88 16.05 1.34
CA GLY A 802 13.64 15.38 0.93
C GLY A 802 12.40 16.28 0.88
N LYS A 803 12.55 17.60 1.15
CA LYS A 803 11.46 18.58 1.17
C LYS A 803 11.02 19.05 -0.22
N LEU A 804 11.72 18.63 -1.28
CA LEU A 804 11.34 18.95 -2.66
C LEU A 804 9.89 18.52 -2.97
N ILE A 805 9.43 17.38 -2.41
CA ILE A 805 8.06 16.88 -2.58
C ILE A 805 7.03 17.84 -1.96
N ALA A 806 7.31 18.37 -0.76
CA ALA A 806 6.46 19.36 -0.10
C ALA A 806 6.41 20.68 -0.88
N PHE A 807 7.53 21.12 -1.46
CA PHE A 807 7.56 22.29 -2.35
C PHE A 807 6.80 22.05 -3.66
N ASN A 808 6.92 20.85 -4.25
CA ASN A 808 6.21 20.49 -5.48
C ASN A 808 4.69 20.45 -5.23
N ASN A 809 4.25 19.99 -4.06
CA ASN A 809 2.86 20.06 -3.63
C ASN A 809 2.38 21.51 -3.47
N LEU A 810 3.25 22.42 -3.01
CA LEU A 810 2.94 23.86 -2.91
C LEU A 810 2.81 24.53 -4.29
N VAL A 811 3.69 24.18 -5.24
CA VAL A 811 3.74 24.76 -6.60
C VAL A 811 2.71 24.14 -7.56
N SER A 812 2.31 22.88 -7.32
CA SER A 812 1.28 22.14 -8.09
C SER A 812 -0.11 22.80 -8.10
N THR A 813 -0.30 23.86 -7.32
CA THR A 813 -1.53 24.64 -7.24
C THR A 813 -1.64 25.75 -8.31
N THR A 814 -0.57 26.02 -9.08
CA THR A 814 -0.56 27.12 -10.06
C THR A 814 -1.41 26.82 -11.32
N PRO A 815 -2.13 27.82 -11.89
CA PRO A 815 -2.99 27.63 -13.06
C PRO A 815 -2.27 27.07 -14.30
N LEU A 816 -1.02 27.47 -14.52
CA LEU A 816 -0.21 27.02 -15.66
C LEU A 816 0.15 25.53 -15.56
N GLN A 817 0.43 25.05 -14.35
CA GLN A 817 0.79 23.66 -14.11
C GLN A 817 -0.44 22.75 -14.14
N LYS A 818 -1.60 23.20 -13.63
CA LYS A 818 -2.89 22.52 -13.82
C LYS A 818 -3.26 22.38 -15.30
N TRP A 819 -2.96 23.40 -16.12
CA TRP A 819 -3.15 23.32 -17.57
C TRP A 819 -2.23 22.29 -18.24
N LEU A 820 -0.95 22.23 -17.84
CA LEU A 820 0.01 21.22 -18.32
C LEU A 820 -0.40 19.79 -17.93
N PHE A 821 -0.81 19.55 -16.68
CA PHE A 821 -1.31 18.24 -16.24
C PHE A 821 -2.61 17.84 -16.95
N ASN A 822 -3.54 18.78 -17.18
CA ASN A 822 -4.74 18.52 -17.98
C ASN A 822 -4.41 18.21 -19.45
N LEU A 823 -3.36 18.82 -20.00
CA LEU A 823 -2.88 18.51 -21.35
C LEU A 823 -2.28 17.10 -21.39
N GLU A 824 -1.49 16.74 -20.38
CA GLU A 824 -0.90 15.41 -20.20
C GLU A 824 -1.98 14.32 -20.06
N GLU A 825 -2.98 14.53 -19.21
CA GLU A 825 -4.13 13.62 -19.08
C GLU A 825 -4.94 13.50 -20.37
N LYS A 826 -5.15 14.58 -21.11
CA LYS A 826 -5.84 14.54 -22.42
C LYS A 826 -5.04 13.78 -23.47
N ILE A 827 -3.72 13.91 -23.48
CA ILE A 827 -2.83 13.17 -24.38
C ILE A 827 -2.81 11.69 -24.00
N LEU A 828 -2.72 11.35 -22.72
CA LEU A 828 -2.79 9.97 -22.22
C LEU A 828 -4.16 9.33 -22.46
N GLY A 829 -5.25 10.10 -22.36
CA GLY A 829 -6.60 9.66 -22.66
C GLY A 829 -6.89 9.49 -24.15
N PHE A 830 -6.12 10.12 -25.04
CA PHE A 830 -6.19 9.90 -26.50
C PHE A 830 -5.36 8.67 -26.94
N LEU A 831 -4.42 8.22 -26.11
CA LEU A 831 -3.53 7.08 -26.36
C LEU A 831 -4.02 5.78 -25.70
N ARG A 832 -4.96 5.86 -24.77
CA ARG A 832 -5.78 4.75 -24.25
C ARG A 832 -6.99 4.56 -25.15
#